data_AF-A0A7V8VEP9-F1
#
_entry.id   AF-A0A7V8VEP9-F1
#
_cell.length_a   1.000
_cell.length_b   1.000
_cell.length_c   1.000
_cell.angle_alpha   90.00
_cell.angle_beta   90.00
_cell.angle_gamma   90.00
#
_symmetry.space_group_name_H-M   'P 1'
#
loop_
_entity.id
_entity.type
_entity.pdbx_description
1 polymer ?
#
loop_
_entity_poly.entity_id
_entity_poly.type
_entity_poly.pdbx_seq_one_letter_code
_entity_poly.pdbx_strand_id
1 'polypeptide(L)'
;MNPLLIRRRVVWTMVLLLMAGIAGGWRVSEVPAAPWEASAAMQAPASDSPLLKGQYVKKGNRADTIRATLAAFGLPNLEGEWYHIGPFDNTDNAGFDTPYPPEKKFDPTASYLGKGNQKVTWQKLEGFTPGRIFDLIRLYPRYRTNTVAYLYHRFESPLAFRLAVSLGSDDTLSVFFNGKRLLHEPYHRAAAADQDFVELDIQRGSNELLLKIGQAGGDWAVYINPAQLPTVLPAGVRQQLDKDFPFQRTATPAIARGGREAEHYRLLTIPLPSDCVLEVGGLGFRPDSQLLACTRRGEIWRIENALAEDPQQVRFHRFASGLHEALGLWVESNQVVYVVQRPELTRIRDVNGDGLADEYVTVCDQWGVSGDYHEFAFGPARDKQGNFYITLNVGFGGGHQAKVPWRGWCVKVTPQGRLEPVACGLRSPNGINFSPDGELFYCDNQGEWVATNKMHHIRPGRFFGHQASLRWVKDSPFAGLLPDKAASGMRYDGVDGSGRFTGRYPPHDPPAIWFPYGRMGQSVSEPVWDTTGGKFGPFAGQCFVGDQTRATVMRVALEQVNGVYQGACFPFRSGLQCGVNRLCFAPDGSLMIGQTNRGWGSLGGKPYGLQRLIYTGKEPFEVHHITLTPQGFDLVFTQPLDPASIAPAQPRPPITVSSFTYIYHSNYGCPEIDTRAEKVGALVLSPDRRTLTVPVEGLRKGRVYEIRLEGIRNAQGEALLHPEAYYTLNELRR
;
A
#
# COMPACT_ATOMS: atom_id res chain seq x y z
N MET A 1 8.98 -6.82 -75.05
CA MET A 1 10.35 -7.06 -74.55
C MET A 1 10.25 -7.82 -73.24
N ASN A 2 10.77 -9.05 -73.21
CA ASN A 2 11.09 -9.84 -72.00
C ASN A 2 12.41 -9.31 -71.38
N PRO A 3 12.90 -9.79 -70.20
CA PRO A 3 12.26 -10.35 -68.98
C PRO A 3 12.85 -9.69 -67.68
N LEU A 4 12.39 -9.97 -66.45
CA LEU A 4 12.94 -10.96 -65.49
C LEU A 4 12.08 -10.91 -64.20
N LEU A 5 11.32 -11.94 -63.74
CA LEU A 5 11.69 -13.24 -63.10
C LEU A 5 12.32 -13.04 -61.70
N ILE A 6 11.87 -13.59 -60.55
CA ILE A 6 11.28 -14.91 -60.15
C ILE A 6 10.65 -14.76 -58.74
N ARG A 7 9.36 -15.08 -58.46
CA ARG A 7 8.73 -16.38 -58.02
C ARG A 7 9.35 -16.99 -56.72
N ARG A 8 8.60 -17.47 -55.71
CA ARG A 8 7.49 -18.45 -55.72
C ARG A 8 6.57 -18.39 -54.48
N ARG A 9 5.32 -18.83 -54.70
CA ARG A 9 4.21 -19.15 -53.76
C ARG A 9 4.33 -20.59 -53.22
N VAL A 10 4.03 -20.87 -51.93
CA VAL A 10 2.75 -21.30 -51.27
C VAL A 10 2.15 -22.65 -51.74
N VAL A 11 1.84 -23.57 -50.79
CA VAL A 11 0.51 -24.22 -50.51
C VAL A 11 0.58 -25.74 -50.12
N TRP A 12 0.08 -26.05 -48.90
CA TRP A 12 -0.72 -27.20 -48.36
C TRP A 12 -0.28 -28.68 -48.59
N THR A 13 -0.50 -29.72 -47.74
CA THR A 13 -1.70 -30.17 -46.97
C THR A 13 -1.34 -31.31 -45.96
N MET A 14 -2.28 -31.63 -45.03
CA MET A 14 -2.42 -32.70 -43.98
C MET A 14 -1.89 -34.13 -44.24
N VAL A 15 -1.77 -34.97 -43.17
CA VAL A 15 -2.51 -36.25 -42.92
C VAL A 15 -2.10 -36.97 -41.59
N LEU A 16 -3.04 -37.79 -41.06
CA LEU A 16 -3.13 -38.58 -39.80
C LEU A 16 -2.45 -39.98 -39.77
N LEU A 17 -2.19 -40.45 -38.53
CA LEU A 17 -2.30 -41.81 -37.88
C LEU A 17 -1.56 -43.12 -38.32
N LEU A 18 -1.19 -43.88 -37.26
CA LEU A 18 -1.21 -45.36 -37.01
C LEU A 18 0.10 -46.25 -37.05
N MET A 19 0.56 -46.63 -35.84
CA MET A 19 0.88 -47.97 -35.24
C MET A 19 2.09 -48.90 -35.57
N ALA A 20 2.53 -49.58 -34.47
CA ALA A 20 3.36 -50.80 -34.26
C ALA A 20 4.91 -50.64 -34.23
N GLY A 21 5.73 -51.24 -33.34
CA GLY A 21 5.59 -52.12 -32.15
C GLY A 21 6.99 -52.64 -31.68
N ILE A 22 7.03 -53.36 -30.53
CA ILE A 22 8.11 -54.26 -29.97
C ILE A 22 9.27 -53.53 -29.23
N ALA A 23 9.80 -53.88 -28.04
CA ALA A 23 9.60 -54.79 -26.88
C ALA A 23 10.52 -54.25 -25.73
N GLY A 24 10.43 -54.53 -24.42
CA GLY A 24 9.64 -55.37 -23.54
C GLY A 24 10.14 -55.19 -22.08
N GLY A 25 9.44 -55.77 -21.08
CA GLY A 25 10.03 -56.08 -19.76
C GLY A 25 9.38 -55.49 -18.48
N TRP A 26 8.28 -56.11 -18.02
CA TRP A 26 7.88 -56.47 -16.62
C TRP A 26 8.60 -55.79 -15.41
N ARG A 27 7.93 -55.27 -14.37
CA ARG A 27 6.95 -55.92 -13.47
C ARG A 27 6.26 -54.88 -12.55
N VAL A 28 4.99 -55.12 -12.22
CA VAL A 28 4.21 -54.44 -11.17
C VAL A 28 4.20 -55.31 -9.91
N SER A 29 4.21 -54.69 -8.72
CA SER A 29 3.59 -55.28 -7.52
C SER A 29 2.96 -54.20 -6.66
N GLU A 30 1.69 -54.42 -6.34
CA GLU A 30 0.78 -53.61 -5.51
C GLU A 30 1.01 -53.84 -3.99
N VAL A 31 0.94 -52.73 -3.21
CA VAL A 31 0.14 -52.50 -1.96
C VAL A 31 0.47 -53.38 -0.71
N PRO A 32 0.63 -52.83 0.53
CA PRO A 32 -0.47 -52.15 1.23
C PRO A 32 -0.18 -50.95 2.15
N ALA A 33 -1.24 -50.18 2.37
CA ALA A 33 -1.38 -49.14 3.38
C ALA A 33 -1.83 -49.75 4.73
N ALA A 34 -1.16 -49.35 5.82
CA ALA A 34 -1.65 -49.18 7.20
C ALA A 34 -0.46 -48.81 8.13
N PRO A 35 -0.68 -48.37 9.38
CA PRO A 35 -1.39 -47.20 9.87
C PRO A 35 -0.41 -46.18 10.48
N TRP A 36 -0.85 -44.93 10.65
CA TRP A 36 -0.07 -43.90 11.33
C TRP A 36 -0.04 -44.20 12.85
N GLU A 37 1.07 -44.73 13.34
CA GLU A 37 1.33 -44.78 14.78
C GLU A 37 1.78 -43.40 15.26
N ALA A 38 1.05 -42.87 16.25
CA ALA A 38 1.46 -41.70 17.02
C ALA A 38 2.75 -42.03 17.78
N SER A 39 3.87 -41.41 17.40
CA SER A 39 5.12 -41.47 18.16
C SER A 39 5.48 -40.09 18.71
N ALA A 40 5.33 -40.00 20.03
CA ALA A 40 6.12 -39.25 21.00
C ALA A 40 6.41 -37.77 20.76
N ALA A 41 5.82 -36.95 21.65
CA ALA A 41 6.31 -35.63 22.00
C ALA A 41 7.83 -35.67 22.27
N MET A 42 8.63 -35.03 21.40
CA MET A 42 10.01 -34.71 21.72
C MET A 42 10.04 -33.61 22.77
N GLN A 43 10.42 -34.00 23.98
CA GLN A 43 10.85 -33.10 25.05
C GLN A 43 11.91 -32.13 24.52
N ALA A 44 11.81 -30.87 24.97
CA ALA A 44 12.87 -29.88 24.78
C ALA A 44 14.19 -30.43 25.37
N PRO A 45 15.31 -30.42 24.64
CA PRO A 45 16.58 -30.84 25.22
C PRO A 45 16.95 -29.87 26.33
N ALA A 46 17.23 -30.43 27.50
CA ALA A 46 17.80 -29.74 28.64
C ALA A 46 19.13 -29.05 28.25
N SER A 47 19.38 -27.95 28.96
CA SER A 47 20.52 -27.05 28.84
C SER A 47 21.87 -27.77 28.93
N ASP A 48 22.63 -27.76 27.84
CA ASP A 48 24.10 -27.86 27.85
C ASP A 48 24.69 -27.18 26.61
N SER A 49 24.23 -25.96 26.31
CA SER A 49 24.98 -25.08 25.39
C SER A 49 26.23 -24.58 26.13
N PRO A 50 27.45 -24.74 25.60
CA PRO A 50 28.62 -24.08 26.18
C PRO A 50 28.28 -22.60 26.29
N LEU A 51 28.42 -22.04 27.50
CA LEU A 51 28.08 -20.64 27.77
C LEU A 51 28.81 -19.77 26.75
N LEU A 52 28.07 -19.29 25.76
CA LEU A 52 28.56 -18.35 24.76
C LEU A 52 29.05 -17.11 25.52
N LYS A 53 30.37 -16.92 25.57
CA LYS A 53 30.99 -15.77 26.22
C LYS A 53 30.97 -14.61 25.23
N GLY A 54 30.23 -13.57 25.56
CA GLY A 54 30.11 -12.36 24.76
C GLY A 54 29.21 -11.36 25.47
N GLN A 55 29.07 -10.18 24.90
CA GLN A 55 28.23 -9.12 25.45
C GLN A 55 27.39 -8.47 24.37
N TYR A 56 26.27 -7.90 24.78
CA TYR A 56 25.48 -7.03 23.92
C TYR A 56 26.28 -5.77 23.54
N VAL A 57 26.33 -5.43 22.24
CA VAL A 57 27.07 -4.27 21.74
C VAL A 57 26.14 -3.32 21.01
N LYS A 58 25.66 -2.30 21.71
CA LYS A 58 24.82 -1.23 21.15
C LYS A 58 25.57 -0.40 20.10
N LYS A 59 24.97 -0.22 18.92
CA LYS A 59 25.42 0.70 17.87
C LYS A 59 24.34 1.74 17.59
N GLY A 60 24.51 2.57 16.55
CA GLY A 60 23.56 3.65 16.24
C GLY A 60 22.19 3.20 15.71
N ASN A 61 22.05 1.94 15.28
CA ASN A 61 20.79 1.38 14.77
C ASN A 61 20.71 -0.13 15.04
N ARG A 62 19.53 -0.74 14.82
CA ARG A 62 19.26 -2.16 15.07
C ARG A 62 20.17 -3.09 14.27
N ALA A 63 20.33 -2.83 12.97
CA ALA A 63 21.11 -3.68 12.07
C ALA A 63 22.58 -3.75 12.52
N ASP A 64 23.21 -2.60 12.75
CA ASP A 64 24.59 -2.50 13.22
C ASP A 64 24.75 -3.11 14.62
N THR A 65 23.73 -2.98 15.48
CA THR A 65 23.71 -3.56 16.82
C THR A 65 23.63 -5.09 16.78
N ILE A 66 22.79 -5.64 15.90
CA ILE A 66 22.70 -7.10 15.70
C ILE A 66 24.07 -7.62 15.24
N ARG A 67 24.67 -7.01 14.22
CA ARG A 67 25.97 -7.48 13.70
C ARG A 67 27.10 -7.36 14.72
N ALA A 68 27.16 -6.24 15.43
CA ALA A 68 28.17 -6.03 16.47
C ALA A 68 27.98 -7.00 17.65
N THR A 69 26.74 -7.30 18.02
CA THR A 69 26.44 -8.26 19.08
C THR A 69 26.79 -9.68 18.65
N LEU A 70 26.40 -10.10 17.44
CA LEU A 70 26.80 -11.41 16.89
C LEU A 70 28.33 -11.59 16.90
N ALA A 71 29.07 -10.58 16.43
CA ALA A 71 30.53 -10.58 16.47
C ALA A 71 31.10 -10.69 17.89
N ALA A 72 30.53 -9.98 18.85
CA ALA A 72 30.96 -10.02 20.26
C ALA A 72 30.73 -11.38 20.93
N PHE A 73 29.82 -12.19 20.40
CA PHE A 73 29.60 -13.58 20.81
C PHE A 73 30.37 -14.60 19.94
N GLY A 74 31.20 -14.13 19.00
CA GLY A 74 31.92 -15.01 18.06
C GLY A 74 31.00 -15.76 17.11
N LEU A 75 29.81 -15.23 16.83
CA LEU A 75 28.84 -15.81 15.90
C LEU A 75 28.89 -15.11 14.54
N PRO A 76 28.57 -15.82 13.45
CA PRO A 76 28.44 -15.24 12.12
C PRO A 76 27.51 -14.02 12.10
N ASN A 77 27.98 -12.92 11.50
CA ASN A 77 27.24 -11.67 11.38
C ASN A 77 27.13 -11.15 9.91
N LEU A 78 27.52 -11.99 8.95
CA LEU A 78 27.62 -11.73 7.50
C LEU A 78 28.71 -10.73 7.08
N GLU A 79 29.50 -10.19 8.02
CA GLU A 79 30.70 -9.42 7.69
C GLU A 79 31.84 -10.37 7.30
N GLY A 80 32.83 -9.85 6.56
CA GLY A 80 33.96 -10.63 6.06
C GLY A 80 34.09 -10.55 4.55
N GLU A 81 34.78 -11.52 3.96
CA GLU A 81 35.06 -11.52 2.53
C GLU A 81 33.84 -11.96 1.73
N TRP A 82 33.43 -11.10 0.81
CA TRP A 82 32.43 -11.40 -0.21
C TRP A 82 33.11 -11.47 -1.57
N TYR A 83 32.55 -12.27 -2.46
CA TYR A 83 32.99 -12.38 -3.85
C TYR A 83 31.81 -12.12 -4.77
N HIS A 84 32.09 -11.62 -5.98
CA HIS A 84 31.09 -11.46 -7.02
C HIS A 84 31.56 -12.10 -8.34
N ILE A 85 30.60 -12.52 -9.16
CA ILE A 85 30.86 -12.97 -10.54
C ILE A 85 29.67 -12.64 -11.43
N GLY A 86 29.97 -12.24 -12.66
CA GLY A 86 28.99 -11.81 -13.64
C GLY A 86 29.58 -10.80 -14.64
N PRO A 87 28.75 -10.21 -15.50
CA PRO A 87 27.34 -10.52 -15.66
C PRO A 87 27.14 -11.74 -16.56
N PHE A 88 26.12 -12.55 -16.24
CA PHE A 88 25.55 -13.58 -17.11
C PHE A 88 24.38 -13.01 -17.90
N ASP A 89 23.97 -13.70 -18.96
CA ASP A 89 22.85 -13.28 -19.79
C ASP A 89 21.53 -13.36 -19.00
N ASN A 90 20.65 -12.39 -19.17
CA ASN A 90 19.28 -12.42 -18.65
C ASN A 90 18.31 -11.79 -19.67
N THR A 91 18.59 -11.96 -20.95
CA THR A 91 17.71 -11.55 -22.05
C THR A 91 16.35 -12.22 -21.86
N ASP A 92 15.30 -11.44 -22.03
CA ASP A 92 13.90 -11.84 -21.81
C ASP A 92 13.64 -12.42 -20.40
N ASN A 93 14.44 -12.03 -19.41
CA ASN A 93 14.41 -12.53 -18.03
C ASN A 93 14.72 -14.03 -17.86
N ALA A 94 15.13 -14.73 -18.91
CA ALA A 94 15.37 -16.18 -18.88
C ALA A 94 16.60 -16.57 -18.04
N GLY A 95 17.57 -15.66 -17.90
CA GLY A 95 18.81 -15.88 -17.15
C GLY A 95 18.59 -16.08 -15.66
N PHE A 96 17.53 -15.48 -15.11
CA PHE A 96 17.21 -15.62 -13.70
C PHE A 96 16.80 -17.06 -13.33
N ASP A 97 16.08 -17.73 -14.22
CA ASP A 97 15.68 -19.13 -14.04
C ASP A 97 16.76 -20.12 -14.52
N THR A 98 17.69 -19.65 -15.35
CA THR A 98 18.77 -20.48 -15.89
C THR A 98 19.86 -20.74 -14.84
N PRO A 99 20.14 -22.00 -14.48
CA PRO A 99 21.22 -22.30 -13.54
C PRO A 99 22.59 -22.06 -14.20
N TYR A 100 23.29 -21.03 -13.76
CA TYR A 100 24.65 -20.75 -14.24
C TYR A 100 25.70 -21.53 -13.45
N PRO A 101 26.91 -21.76 -14.00
CA PRO A 101 27.96 -22.52 -13.33
C PRO A 101 28.27 -22.11 -11.87
N PRO A 102 28.25 -20.80 -11.49
CA PRO A 102 28.41 -20.36 -10.11
C PRO A 102 27.44 -20.99 -9.09
N GLU A 103 26.26 -21.45 -9.50
CA GLU A 103 25.29 -22.08 -8.61
C GLU A 103 25.73 -23.48 -8.13
N LYS A 104 26.65 -24.13 -8.85
CA LYS A 104 27.06 -25.52 -8.53
C LYS A 104 28.11 -25.58 -7.44
N LYS A 105 29.12 -24.70 -7.51
CA LYS A 105 30.26 -24.68 -6.59
C LYS A 105 31.01 -23.35 -6.70
N PHE A 106 31.45 -22.82 -5.56
CA PHE A 106 32.42 -21.73 -5.53
C PHE A 106 33.83 -22.25 -5.83
N ASP A 107 34.45 -21.71 -6.86
CA ASP A 107 35.86 -21.92 -7.21
C ASP A 107 36.44 -20.57 -7.67
N PRO A 108 37.27 -19.91 -6.84
CA PRO A 108 37.77 -18.57 -7.15
C PRO A 108 38.74 -18.55 -8.34
N THR A 109 39.23 -19.72 -8.78
CA THR A 109 40.14 -19.86 -9.93
C THR A 109 39.42 -20.22 -11.23
N ALA A 110 38.16 -20.66 -11.13
CA ALA A 110 37.36 -21.03 -12.27
C ALA A 110 36.96 -19.82 -13.11
N SER A 111 36.72 -20.08 -14.39
CA SER A 111 36.25 -19.08 -15.32
C SER A 111 35.13 -19.61 -16.21
N TYR A 112 34.15 -18.77 -16.49
CA TYR A 112 32.93 -19.13 -17.21
C TYR A 112 32.65 -18.15 -18.33
N LEU A 113 31.79 -18.56 -19.27
CA LEU A 113 31.22 -17.66 -20.26
C LEU A 113 30.03 -16.92 -19.63
N GLY A 114 30.14 -15.60 -19.55
CA GLY A 114 29.09 -14.67 -19.17
C GLY A 114 28.35 -14.10 -20.39
N LYS A 115 27.68 -12.96 -20.20
CA LYS A 115 26.89 -12.32 -21.24
C LYS A 115 27.73 -11.98 -22.47
N GLY A 116 27.19 -12.25 -23.66
CA GLY A 116 27.91 -12.03 -24.92
C GLY A 116 29.17 -12.88 -25.09
N ASN A 117 29.21 -14.06 -24.45
CA ASN A 117 30.36 -14.99 -24.45
C ASN A 117 31.65 -14.38 -23.87
N GLN A 118 31.55 -13.34 -23.03
CA GLN A 118 32.71 -12.78 -22.35
C GLN A 118 33.14 -13.67 -21.19
N LYS A 119 34.44 -13.85 -21.05
CA LYS A 119 35.02 -14.62 -19.94
C LYS A 119 34.83 -13.85 -18.61
N VAL A 120 34.20 -14.48 -17.63
CA VAL A 120 34.01 -13.94 -16.27
C VAL A 120 34.68 -14.85 -15.23
N THR A 121 35.15 -14.26 -14.14
CA THR A 121 35.80 -14.95 -13.01
C THR A 121 35.29 -14.36 -11.71
N TRP A 122 35.43 -15.08 -10.61
CA TRP A 122 35.15 -14.54 -9.28
C TRP A 122 36.14 -13.43 -8.95
N GLN A 123 35.62 -12.36 -8.37
CA GLN A 123 36.40 -11.22 -7.88
C GLN A 123 35.99 -10.91 -6.46
N LYS A 124 36.92 -10.42 -5.64
CA LYS A 124 36.60 -9.94 -4.30
C LYS A 124 35.70 -8.71 -4.41
N LEU A 125 34.62 -8.71 -3.63
CA LEU A 125 33.64 -7.64 -3.61
C LEU A 125 34.09 -6.54 -2.65
N GLU A 126 34.68 -5.48 -3.20
CA GLU A 126 35.16 -4.34 -2.44
C GLU A 126 34.04 -3.33 -2.12
N GLY A 127 34.07 -2.75 -0.92
CA GLY A 127 33.11 -1.73 -0.49
C GLY A 127 31.70 -2.22 -0.17
N PHE A 128 31.49 -3.54 -0.08
CA PHE A 128 30.22 -4.12 0.37
C PHE A 128 30.14 -4.15 1.89
N THR A 129 29.01 -3.70 2.44
CA THR A 129 28.77 -3.71 3.89
C THR A 129 27.35 -4.19 4.14
N PRO A 130 27.16 -5.35 4.80
CA PRO A 130 25.85 -5.82 5.20
C PRO A 130 25.09 -4.75 6.00
N GLY A 131 23.78 -4.65 5.79
CA GLY A 131 22.95 -3.59 6.37
C GLY A 131 22.95 -2.26 5.59
N ARG A 132 23.62 -2.21 4.43
CA ARG A 132 23.55 -1.09 3.48
C ARG A 132 23.16 -1.60 2.09
N ILE A 133 22.43 -0.78 1.33
CA ILE A 133 22.15 -1.07 -0.08
C ILE A 133 23.46 -0.92 -0.84
N PHE A 134 23.83 -1.93 -1.62
CA PHE A 134 24.99 -1.93 -2.47
C PHE A 134 24.58 -1.87 -3.94
N ASP A 135 25.09 -0.89 -4.65
CA ASP A 135 24.86 -0.66 -6.08
C ASP A 135 25.78 -1.54 -6.94
N LEU A 136 25.20 -2.54 -7.59
CA LEU A 136 25.86 -3.50 -8.48
C LEU A 136 26.27 -2.88 -9.82
N ILE A 137 25.71 -1.73 -10.22
CA ILE A 137 26.16 -1.01 -11.44
C ILE A 137 27.63 -0.60 -11.30
N ARG A 138 28.10 -0.37 -10.08
CA ARG A 138 29.52 -0.05 -9.81
C ARG A 138 30.47 -1.16 -10.27
N LEU A 139 30.02 -2.41 -10.19
CA LEU A 139 30.80 -3.58 -10.63
C LEU A 139 30.67 -3.81 -12.13
N TYR A 140 29.50 -3.46 -12.70
CA TYR A 140 29.14 -3.76 -14.09
C TYR A 140 28.62 -2.52 -14.84
N PRO A 141 29.38 -1.42 -14.93
CA PRO A 141 28.86 -0.12 -15.36
C PRO A 141 28.34 -0.09 -16.81
N ARG A 142 28.78 -1.05 -17.64
CA ARG A 142 28.38 -1.20 -19.05
C ARG A 142 27.16 -2.11 -19.25
N TYR A 143 26.65 -2.72 -18.19
CA TYR A 143 25.60 -3.73 -18.24
C TYR A 143 24.42 -3.31 -17.37
N ARG A 144 23.52 -2.50 -17.96
CA ARG A 144 22.39 -1.87 -17.26
C ARG A 144 21.04 -2.53 -17.50
N THR A 145 21.00 -3.60 -18.28
CA THR A 145 19.78 -4.34 -18.61
C THR A 145 20.10 -5.80 -18.87
N ASN A 146 19.12 -6.67 -18.62
CA ASN A 146 19.14 -8.08 -18.99
C ASN A 146 20.43 -8.80 -18.55
N THR A 147 20.86 -8.65 -17.31
CA THR A 147 22.02 -9.34 -16.75
C THR A 147 21.73 -10.04 -15.43
N VAL A 148 22.56 -11.01 -15.07
CA VAL A 148 22.56 -11.63 -13.73
C VAL A 148 23.96 -11.56 -13.13
N ALA A 149 24.08 -11.28 -11.85
CA ALA A 149 25.31 -11.45 -11.09
C ALA A 149 25.07 -12.33 -9.86
N TYR A 150 26.16 -12.92 -9.38
CA TYR A 150 26.16 -13.68 -8.15
C TYR A 150 27.04 -13.02 -7.12
N LEU A 151 26.60 -13.03 -5.87
CA LEU A 151 27.42 -12.69 -4.71
C LEU A 151 27.60 -13.94 -3.84
N TYR A 152 28.81 -14.17 -3.35
CA TYR A 152 29.16 -15.34 -2.56
C TYR A 152 29.86 -14.94 -1.26
N HIS A 153 29.52 -15.64 -0.18
CA HIS A 153 30.14 -15.48 1.12
C HIS A 153 30.29 -16.83 1.81
N ARG A 154 31.46 -17.06 2.41
CA ARG A 154 31.73 -18.24 3.25
C ARG A 154 32.15 -17.80 4.64
N PHE A 155 31.63 -18.46 5.65
CA PHE A 155 31.94 -18.17 7.04
C PHE A 155 31.95 -19.44 7.89
N GLU A 156 32.69 -19.41 8.99
CA GLU A 156 32.73 -20.47 9.99
C GLU A 156 31.79 -20.14 11.15
N SER A 157 31.14 -21.15 11.72
CA SER A 157 30.35 -21.01 12.93
C SER A 157 30.79 -21.99 14.01
N PRO A 158 30.98 -21.55 15.27
CA PRO A 158 31.33 -22.45 16.37
C PRO A 158 30.18 -23.36 16.79
N LEU A 159 28.94 -23.05 16.39
CA LEU A 159 27.70 -23.71 16.81
C LEU A 159 26.72 -23.85 15.64
N ALA A 160 25.79 -24.80 15.76
CA ALA A 160 24.64 -24.88 14.85
C ALA A 160 23.46 -24.08 15.42
N PHE A 161 22.83 -23.23 14.61
CA PHE A 161 21.66 -22.43 15.00
C PHE A 161 20.94 -21.85 13.78
N ARG A 162 19.73 -21.31 13.97
CA ARG A 162 19.02 -20.59 12.92
C ARG A 162 19.30 -19.10 12.98
N LEU A 163 19.70 -18.52 11.86
CA LEU A 163 19.85 -17.08 11.69
C LEU A 163 18.84 -16.56 10.66
N ALA A 164 17.89 -15.75 11.10
CA ALA A 164 17.02 -15.05 10.16
C ALA A 164 17.76 -13.88 9.52
N VAL A 165 17.63 -13.74 8.21
CA VAL A 165 18.33 -12.75 7.39
C VAL A 165 17.30 -11.96 6.60
N SER A 166 17.44 -10.64 6.65
CA SER A 166 16.71 -9.64 5.89
C SER A 166 17.42 -9.40 4.57
N LEU A 167 16.65 -9.28 3.50
CA LEU A 167 17.12 -9.23 2.12
C LEU A 167 16.38 -8.15 1.33
N GLY A 168 17.02 -7.69 0.28
CA GLY A 168 16.38 -6.89 -0.77
C GLY A 168 17.23 -6.85 -2.03
N SER A 169 16.58 -6.52 -3.14
CA SER A 169 17.21 -6.50 -4.46
C SER A 169 16.56 -5.47 -5.35
N ASP A 170 17.35 -4.85 -6.20
CA ASP A 170 16.85 -4.21 -7.38
C ASP A 170 16.74 -5.27 -8.47
N ASP A 171 15.54 -5.43 -8.97
CA ASP A 171 15.00 -6.62 -9.63
C ASP A 171 15.10 -7.90 -8.79
N THR A 172 15.41 -9.03 -9.42
CA THR A 172 15.08 -10.37 -8.93
C THR A 172 16.13 -10.90 -7.97
N LEU A 173 15.75 -11.81 -7.06
CA LEU A 173 16.66 -12.36 -6.05
C LEU A 173 16.45 -13.86 -5.84
N SER A 174 17.52 -14.65 -5.95
CA SER A 174 17.57 -16.00 -5.38
C SER A 174 18.61 -16.08 -4.29
N VAL A 175 18.34 -16.93 -3.29
CA VAL A 175 19.25 -17.19 -2.18
C VAL A 175 19.48 -18.68 -2.08
N PHE A 176 20.74 -19.08 -2.03
CA PHE A 176 21.17 -20.45 -1.80
C PHE A 176 22.05 -20.49 -0.56
N PHE A 177 21.83 -21.48 0.28
CA PHE A 177 22.59 -21.67 1.50
C PHE A 177 22.95 -23.14 1.66
N ASN A 178 24.24 -23.44 1.84
CA ASN A 178 24.78 -24.80 1.92
C ASN A 178 24.26 -25.73 0.80
N GLY A 179 24.23 -25.22 -0.43
CA GLY A 179 23.77 -25.95 -1.62
C GLY A 179 22.25 -26.04 -1.79
N LYS A 180 21.44 -25.52 -0.86
CA LYS A 180 19.96 -25.51 -0.94
C LYS A 180 19.45 -24.12 -1.33
N ARG A 181 18.59 -24.03 -2.35
CA ARG A 181 17.86 -22.79 -2.67
C ARG A 181 16.78 -22.52 -1.61
N LEU A 182 16.89 -21.39 -0.93
CA LEU A 182 15.95 -20.95 0.11
C LEU A 182 14.93 -19.93 -0.40
N LEU A 183 15.30 -19.14 -1.42
CA LEU A 183 14.48 -18.07 -2.00
C LEU A 183 14.68 -17.98 -3.51
N HIS A 184 13.64 -17.61 -4.25
CA HIS A 184 13.68 -17.39 -5.69
C HIS A 184 12.55 -16.45 -6.13
N GLU A 185 12.76 -15.14 -5.99
CA GLU A 185 11.76 -14.10 -6.22
C GLU A 185 12.00 -13.38 -7.56
N PRO A 186 11.12 -13.55 -8.56
CA PRO A 186 11.24 -12.94 -9.88
C PRO A 186 10.61 -11.53 -9.93
N TYR A 187 10.72 -10.76 -8.85
CA TYR A 187 10.11 -9.42 -8.79
C TYR A 187 11.04 -8.35 -9.33
N HIS A 188 10.47 -7.46 -10.14
CA HIS A 188 11.11 -6.24 -10.61
C HIS A 188 10.74 -5.09 -9.68
N ARG A 189 11.68 -4.63 -8.85
CA ARG A 189 11.47 -3.70 -7.73
C ARG A 189 12.80 -3.00 -7.45
N ALA A 190 12.80 -1.83 -6.81
CA ALA A 190 14.04 -1.22 -6.31
C ALA A 190 14.54 -1.94 -5.05
N ALA A 191 15.85 -1.94 -4.81
CA ALA A 191 16.40 -2.51 -3.57
C ALA A 191 15.97 -1.71 -2.33
N ALA A 192 15.46 -2.41 -1.32
CA ALA A 192 15.21 -1.84 0.01
C ALA A 192 15.57 -2.85 1.10
N ALA A 193 15.77 -2.39 2.33
CA ALA A 193 15.88 -3.30 3.46
C ALA A 193 14.55 -4.04 3.69
N ASP A 194 14.62 -5.24 4.26
CA ASP A 194 13.46 -5.96 4.81
C ASP A 194 12.37 -6.31 3.76
N GLN A 195 12.74 -6.46 2.48
CA GLN A 195 11.81 -6.85 1.42
C GLN A 195 11.47 -8.35 1.48
N ASP A 196 12.50 -9.17 1.68
CA ASP A 196 12.37 -10.61 1.87
C ASP A 196 13.13 -11.07 3.11
N PHE A 197 12.76 -12.25 3.59
CA PHE A 197 13.40 -12.89 4.73
C PHE A 197 13.64 -14.37 4.44
N VAL A 198 14.78 -14.88 4.88
CA VAL A 198 15.08 -16.32 4.91
C VAL A 198 15.64 -16.71 6.26
N GLU A 199 15.46 -17.96 6.66
CA GLU A 199 16.18 -18.55 7.79
C GLU A 199 17.35 -19.39 7.26
N LEU A 200 18.57 -19.04 7.69
CA LEU A 200 19.76 -19.83 7.43
C LEU A 200 19.90 -20.86 8.55
N ASP A 201 19.79 -22.15 8.22
CA ASP A 201 20.09 -23.26 9.13
C ASP A 201 21.63 -23.42 9.26
N ILE A 202 22.27 -22.52 10.01
CA ILE A 202 23.73 -22.50 10.20
C ILE A 202 24.17 -23.78 10.88
N GLN A 203 25.16 -24.43 10.29
CA GLN A 203 25.82 -25.63 10.81
C GLN A 203 27.09 -25.24 11.55
N ARG A 204 27.52 -26.06 12.51
CA ARG A 204 28.86 -25.91 13.09
C ARG A 204 29.91 -26.20 12.01
N GLY A 205 30.93 -25.34 11.92
CA GLY A 205 31.94 -25.37 10.86
C GLY A 205 31.60 -24.44 9.70
N SER A 206 32.06 -24.79 8.50
CA SER A 206 31.92 -23.98 7.29
C SER A 206 30.47 -23.90 6.79
N ASN A 207 30.04 -22.70 6.43
CA ASN A 207 28.76 -22.43 5.78
C ASN A 207 28.97 -21.53 4.56
N GLU A 208 28.18 -21.76 3.52
CA GLU A 208 28.28 -21.09 2.22
C GLU A 208 26.94 -20.44 1.86
N LEU A 209 26.98 -19.14 1.51
CA LEU A 209 25.83 -18.35 1.10
C LEU A 209 26.09 -17.80 -0.31
N LEU A 210 25.13 -17.99 -1.20
CA LEU A 210 25.16 -17.51 -2.58
C LEU A 210 23.86 -16.75 -2.88
N LEU A 211 24.00 -15.52 -3.38
CA LEU A 211 22.90 -14.70 -3.89
C LEU A 211 22.98 -14.66 -5.41
N LYS A 212 21.84 -14.76 -6.08
CA LYS A 212 21.68 -14.52 -7.52
C LYS A 212 20.78 -13.30 -7.70
N ILE A 213 21.30 -12.25 -8.31
CA ILE A 213 20.57 -11.01 -8.52
C ILE A 213 20.40 -10.81 -10.02
N GLY A 214 19.16 -10.84 -10.50
CA GLY A 214 18.86 -10.49 -11.88
C GLY A 214 18.68 -8.99 -12.04
N GLN A 215 18.84 -8.52 -13.26
CA GLN A 215 18.68 -7.14 -13.68
C GLN A 215 17.96 -7.15 -15.02
N ALA A 216 16.80 -6.49 -15.07
CA ALA A 216 15.98 -6.36 -16.26
C ALA A 216 16.25 -5.00 -16.93
N GLY A 217 16.15 -3.90 -16.19
CA GLY A 217 16.68 -2.61 -16.61
C GLY A 217 16.56 -1.51 -15.55
N GLY A 218 17.53 -0.59 -15.52
CA GLY A 218 17.51 0.58 -14.64
C GLY A 218 18.61 0.55 -13.59
N ASP A 219 18.26 0.86 -12.36
CA ASP A 219 19.15 0.73 -11.19
C ASP A 219 19.38 -0.76 -10.90
N TRP A 220 20.50 -1.11 -10.25
CA TRP A 220 20.81 -2.50 -9.92
C TRP A 220 21.51 -2.57 -8.57
N ALA A 221 20.90 -3.21 -7.57
CA ALA A 221 21.39 -3.17 -6.21
C ALA A 221 20.95 -4.37 -5.38
N VAL A 222 21.56 -4.54 -4.21
CA VAL A 222 21.25 -5.62 -3.28
C VAL A 222 21.42 -5.17 -1.83
N TYR A 223 20.62 -5.74 -0.94
CA TYR A 223 20.68 -5.55 0.51
C TYR A 223 20.68 -6.91 1.19
N ILE A 224 21.49 -7.06 2.25
CA ILE A 224 21.44 -8.20 3.15
C ILE A 224 21.86 -7.79 4.56
N ASN A 225 21.18 -8.31 5.58
CA ASN A 225 21.55 -8.11 6.99
C ASN A 225 20.95 -9.20 7.89
N PRO A 226 21.59 -9.62 8.99
CA PRO A 226 20.90 -10.43 9.99
C PRO A 226 19.68 -9.68 10.55
N ALA A 227 18.48 -10.27 10.44
CA ALA A 227 17.22 -9.61 10.76
C ALA A 227 16.98 -9.49 12.28
N GLN A 228 17.44 -10.49 13.03
CA GLN A 228 17.27 -10.59 14.48
C GLN A 228 18.43 -11.36 15.10
N LEU A 229 18.60 -11.21 16.42
CA LEU A 229 19.52 -12.05 17.17
C LEU A 229 18.95 -13.46 17.33
N PRO A 230 19.74 -14.51 17.05
CA PRO A 230 19.30 -15.91 17.08
C PRO A 230 19.00 -16.38 18.50
N THR A 231 18.15 -17.39 18.62
CA THR A 231 17.72 -17.93 19.93
C THR A 231 18.84 -18.56 20.74
N VAL A 232 19.96 -18.91 20.10
CA VAL A 232 21.18 -19.39 20.74
C VAL A 232 21.82 -18.34 21.66
N LEU A 233 21.53 -17.05 21.45
CA LEU A 233 21.96 -16.00 22.36
C LEU A 233 21.03 -15.89 23.58
N PRO A 234 21.58 -15.54 24.76
CA PRO A 234 20.81 -15.38 25.99
C PRO A 234 19.59 -14.48 25.78
N ALA A 235 18.45 -14.86 26.34
CA ALA A 235 17.20 -14.11 26.18
C ALA A 235 17.35 -12.64 26.60
N GLY A 236 18.11 -12.36 27.67
CA GLY A 236 18.38 -10.99 28.12
C GLY A 236 19.09 -10.11 27.08
N VAL A 237 19.97 -10.68 26.25
CA VAL A 237 20.65 -9.96 25.15
C VAL A 237 19.66 -9.61 24.05
N ARG A 238 18.78 -10.57 23.69
CA ARG A 238 17.72 -10.35 22.69
C ARG A 238 16.69 -9.33 23.17
N GLN A 239 16.27 -9.44 24.43
CA GLN A 239 15.38 -8.47 25.08
C GLN A 239 16.02 -7.08 25.14
N GLN A 240 17.32 -6.98 25.43
CA GLN A 240 18.03 -5.70 25.44
C GLN A 240 18.09 -5.07 24.04
N LEU A 241 18.31 -5.87 22.99
CA LEU A 241 18.22 -5.39 21.61
C LEU A 241 16.81 -4.86 21.30
N ASP A 242 15.77 -5.62 21.65
CA ASP A 242 14.38 -5.21 21.40
C ASP A 242 13.97 -3.99 22.25
N LYS A 243 14.59 -3.80 23.42
CA LYS A 243 14.42 -2.60 24.23
C LYS A 243 15.10 -1.38 23.61
N ASP A 244 16.33 -1.54 23.14
CA ASP A 244 17.10 -0.43 22.56
C ASP A 244 16.64 -0.05 21.16
N PHE A 245 16.19 -1.05 20.39
CA PHE A 245 15.73 -0.91 19.01
C PHE A 245 14.54 -1.85 18.76
N PRO A 246 13.31 -1.46 19.14
CA PRO A 246 12.12 -2.30 18.97
C PRO A 246 11.97 -2.83 17.54
N PHE A 247 11.82 -4.16 17.41
CA PHE A 247 11.66 -4.80 16.11
C PHE A 247 10.23 -4.64 15.60
N GLN A 248 10.04 -3.96 14.47
CA GLN A 248 8.80 -4.04 13.71
C GLN A 248 8.91 -5.23 12.76
N ARG A 249 8.22 -6.33 13.06
CA ARG A 249 8.05 -7.43 12.10
C ARG A 249 7.18 -6.94 10.94
N THR A 250 7.78 -6.65 9.80
CA THR A 250 7.14 -6.85 8.49
C THR A 250 7.66 -8.18 7.96
N ALA A 251 6.81 -9.19 7.81
CA ALA A 251 7.19 -10.50 7.26
C ALA A 251 6.29 -10.89 6.08
N THR A 252 6.92 -11.10 4.92
CA THR A 252 6.48 -11.61 3.59
C THR A 252 6.30 -13.16 3.60
N PRO A 253 5.59 -13.87 2.68
CA PRO A 253 5.82 -13.91 1.21
C PRO A 253 4.55 -13.84 0.31
N ALA A 254 4.78 -13.69 -0.99
CA ALA A 254 3.81 -13.40 -2.04
C ALA A 254 2.86 -14.57 -2.39
N ILE A 255 1.58 -14.37 -2.09
CA ILE A 255 0.46 -14.99 -2.80
C ILE A 255 0.06 -13.99 -3.88
N ALA A 256 -0.21 -14.47 -5.10
CA ALA A 256 -0.74 -13.76 -6.28
C ALA A 256 -0.99 -12.25 -6.08
N ARG A 257 -0.11 -11.36 -6.60
CA ARG A 257 -0.18 -9.87 -6.51
C ARG A 257 -1.40 -9.39 -5.71
N GLY A 258 -1.30 -9.43 -4.38
CA GLY A 258 -2.46 -9.28 -3.52
C GLY A 258 -2.69 -10.29 -2.41
N GLY A 259 -1.81 -11.25 -2.19
CA GLY A 259 -1.98 -12.10 -1.04
C GLY A 259 -3.20 -13.03 -1.14
N ARG A 260 -3.72 -13.41 0.03
CA ARG A 260 -5.05 -14.01 0.20
C ARG A 260 -6.19 -13.09 -0.28
N GLU A 261 -5.95 -11.79 -0.44
CA GLU A 261 -6.98 -10.83 -0.85
C GLU A 261 -7.48 -11.13 -2.27
N ALA A 262 -6.59 -11.62 -3.14
CA ALA A 262 -6.91 -11.93 -4.53
C ALA A 262 -7.95 -13.05 -4.70
N GLU A 263 -8.11 -13.93 -3.69
CA GLU A 263 -9.16 -14.95 -3.67
C GLU A 263 -10.57 -14.36 -3.55
N HIS A 264 -10.67 -13.16 -2.97
CA HIS A 264 -11.91 -12.45 -2.70
C HIS A 264 -12.13 -11.29 -3.68
N TYR A 265 -11.05 -10.62 -4.09
CA TYR A 265 -11.10 -9.49 -5.00
C TYR A 265 -9.95 -9.55 -6.02
N ARG A 266 -10.25 -9.95 -7.26
CA ARG A 266 -9.24 -10.01 -8.34
C ARG A 266 -9.00 -8.64 -8.95
N LEU A 267 -7.77 -8.40 -9.38
CA LEU A 267 -7.40 -7.22 -10.15
C LEU A 267 -7.30 -7.56 -11.64
N LEU A 268 -7.97 -6.77 -12.47
CA LEU A 268 -7.86 -6.78 -13.92
C LEU A 268 -7.16 -5.50 -14.36
N THR A 269 -6.02 -5.61 -15.05
CA THR A 269 -5.32 -4.45 -15.62
C THR A 269 -5.87 -4.13 -17.01
N ILE A 270 -6.24 -2.87 -17.22
CA ILE A 270 -6.68 -2.39 -18.52
C ILE A 270 -5.46 -1.89 -19.30
N PRO A 271 -5.16 -2.45 -20.49
CA PRO A 271 -4.07 -1.99 -21.33
C PRO A 271 -4.39 -0.58 -21.85
N LEU A 272 -3.36 0.27 -21.87
CA LEU A 272 -3.46 1.63 -22.37
C LEU A 272 -2.87 1.72 -23.77
N PRO A 273 -3.43 2.55 -24.68
CA PRO A 273 -2.79 2.91 -25.93
C PRO A 273 -1.38 3.48 -25.68
N SER A 274 -0.44 3.24 -26.61
CA SER A 274 0.96 3.66 -26.45
C SER A 274 1.15 5.18 -26.36
N ASP A 275 0.22 5.95 -26.90
CA ASP A 275 0.17 7.41 -26.88
C ASP A 275 -0.68 7.97 -25.72
N CYS A 276 -1.31 7.11 -24.92
CA CYS A 276 -2.16 7.50 -23.80
C CYS A 276 -1.36 7.56 -22.49
N VAL A 277 -1.01 8.77 -22.07
CA VAL A 277 -0.46 9.03 -20.73
C VAL A 277 -1.61 9.36 -19.79
N LEU A 278 -2.24 8.33 -19.25
CA LEU A 278 -3.55 8.47 -18.63
C LEU A 278 -3.55 9.31 -17.35
N GLU A 279 -2.52 9.19 -16.49
CA GLU A 279 -2.33 9.95 -15.23
C GLU A 279 -3.67 10.42 -14.60
N VAL A 280 -4.51 9.45 -14.23
CA VAL A 280 -5.96 9.69 -14.02
C VAL A 280 -6.20 10.77 -12.97
N GLY A 281 -6.94 11.81 -13.35
CA GLY A 281 -7.41 12.89 -12.49
C GLY A 281 -8.89 12.78 -12.10
N GLY A 282 -9.70 12.03 -12.84
CA GLY A 282 -11.14 11.86 -12.62
C GLY A 282 -11.67 10.63 -13.35
N LEU A 283 -12.68 9.97 -12.78
CA LEU A 283 -13.38 8.84 -13.39
C LEU A 283 -14.89 9.01 -13.24
N GLY A 284 -15.67 8.54 -14.22
CA GLY A 284 -17.12 8.51 -14.12
C GLY A 284 -17.77 7.75 -15.28
N PHE A 285 -18.79 6.95 -14.98
CA PHE A 285 -19.54 6.23 -16.02
C PHE A 285 -20.62 7.11 -16.63
N ARG A 286 -20.75 7.00 -17.95
CA ARG A 286 -21.89 7.49 -18.71
C ARG A 286 -23.11 6.58 -18.52
N PRO A 287 -24.34 7.10 -18.77
CA PRO A 287 -25.55 6.29 -18.82
C PRO A 287 -25.47 5.06 -19.75
N ASP A 288 -24.68 5.13 -20.82
CA ASP A 288 -24.44 4.00 -21.74
C ASP A 288 -23.33 3.02 -21.29
N SER A 289 -22.90 3.12 -20.03
CA SER A 289 -21.85 2.27 -19.42
C SER A 289 -20.45 2.43 -20.00
N GLN A 290 -20.21 3.45 -20.82
CA GLN A 290 -18.84 3.84 -21.19
C GLN A 290 -18.20 4.63 -20.06
N LEU A 291 -16.92 4.34 -19.76
CA LEU A 291 -16.18 5.04 -18.71
C LEU A 291 -15.52 6.30 -19.29
N LEU A 292 -15.63 7.42 -18.59
CA LEU A 292 -14.81 8.60 -18.86
C LEU A 292 -13.65 8.66 -17.87
N ALA A 293 -12.46 9.02 -18.36
CA ALA A 293 -11.29 9.30 -17.57
C ALA A 293 -10.66 10.63 -17.97
N CYS A 294 -10.62 11.62 -17.08
CA CYS A 294 -9.86 12.84 -17.32
C CYS A 294 -8.41 12.67 -16.82
N THR A 295 -7.48 13.34 -17.50
CA THR A 295 -6.05 13.20 -17.25
C THR A 295 -5.47 14.51 -16.71
N ARG A 296 -4.42 14.41 -15.89
CA ARG A 296 -3.64 15.60 -15.49
C ARG A 296 -2.99 16.30 -16.68
N ARG A 297 -2.87 15.64 -17.83
CA ARG A 297 -2.33 16.20 -19.08
C ARG A 297 -3.35 16.97 -19.90
N GLY A 298 -4.58 17.06 -19.43
CA GLY A 298 -5.57 17.94 -20.03
C GLY A 298 -6.47 17.27 -21.06
N GLU A 299 -6.64 15.95 -20.97
CA GLU A 299 -7.48 15.18 -21.88
C GLU A 299 -8.65 14.54 -21.14
N ILE A 300 -9.69 14.18 -21.88
CA ILE A 300 -10.73 13.26 -21.44
C ILE A 300 -10.79 12.10 -22.42
N TRP A 301 -10.67 10.89 -21.91
CA TRP A 301 -10.78 9.66 -22.66
C TRP A 301 -12.13 9.00 -22.40
N ARG A 302 -12.83 8.65 -23.48
CA ARG A 302 -14.00 7.78 -23.48
C ARG A 302 -13.54 6.35 -23.73
N ILE A 303 -13.86 5.48 -22.78
CA ILE A 303 -13.36 4.11 -22.72
C ILE A 303 -14.56 3.17 -22.95
N GLU A 304 -14.59 2.59 -24.14
CA GLU A 304 -15.59 1.61 -24.55
C GLU A 304 -15.22 0.22 -24.02
N ASN A 305 -16.23 -0.58 -23.67
CA ASN A 305 -16.08 -1.94 -23.15
C ASN A 305 -15.18 -2.02 -21.89
N ALA A 306 -15.17 -0.96 -21.07
CA ALA A 306 -14.38 -0.88 -19.84
C ALA A 306 -14.64 -2.03 -18.83
N LEU A 307 -15.78 -2.72 -18.97
CA LEU A 307 -16.21 -3.83 -18.14
C LEU A 307 -16.01 -5.21 -18.79
N ALA A 308 -15.38 -5.29 -19.97
CA ALA A 308 -15.06 -6.56 -20.60
C ALA A 308 -14.15 -7.42 -19.71
N GLU A 309 -14.40 -8.74 -19.69
CA GLU A 309 -13.54 -9.70 -19.00
C GLU A 309 -12.18 -9.87 -19.69
N ASP A 310 -12.18 -9.82 -21.02
CA ASP A 310 -10.97 -9.72 -21.81
C ASP A 310 -10.58 -8.23 -21.97
N PRO A 311 -9.51 -7.77 -21.29
CA PRO A 311 -9.15 -6.36 -21.32
C PRO A 311 -8.60 -5.93 -22.69
N GLN A 312 -8.30 -6.86 -23.60
CA GLN A 312 -7.94 -6.55 -24.99
C GLN A 312 -9.12 -6.04 -25.82
N GLN A 313 -10.36 -6.11 -25.31
CA GLN A 313 -11.55 -5.58 -25.98
C GLN A 313 -11.83 -4.11 -25.63
N VAL A 314 -11.13 -3.57 -24.63
CA VAL A 314 -11.26 -2.16 -24.23
C VAL A 314 -10.74 -1.26 -25.34
N ARG A 315 -11.47 -0.19 -25.67
CA ARG A 315 -11.08 0.80 -26.68
C ARG A 315 -11.10 2.19 -26.07
N PHE A 316 -10.08 2.97 -26.37
CA PHE A 316 -9.91 4.34 -25.90
C PHE A 316 -10.15 5.30 -27.06
N HIS A 317 -11.02 6.28 -26.83
CA HIS A 317 -11.32 7.35 -27.78
C HIS A 317 -11.14 8.68 -27.06
N ARG A 318 -10.33 9.58 -27.61
CA ARG A 318 -10.18 10.90 -27.00
C ARG A 318 -11.45 11.70 -27.23
N PHE A 319 -12.13 12.07 -26.14
CA PHE A 319 -13.36 12.85 -26.14
C PHE A 319 -13.06 14.36 -26.13
N ALA A 320 -12.11 14.79 -25.30
CA ALA A 320 -11.75 16.20 -25.13
C ALA A 320 -10.25 16.38 -24.90
N SER A 321 -9.74 17.60 -25.15
CA SER A 321 -8.35 17.98 -24.90
C SER A 321 -8.20 19.48 -24.65
N GLY A 322 -7.06 19.93 -24.13
CA GLY A 322 -6.77 21.35 -23.89
C GLY A 322 -7.10 21.85 -22.48
N LEU A 323 -7.31 20.94 -21.53
CA LEU A 323 -7.62 21.27 -20.14
C LEU A 323 -6.34 21.50 -19.32
N HIS A 324 -6.40 22.36 -18.32
CA HIS A 324 -5.30 22.68 -17.43
C HIS A 324 -5.36 21.82 -16.16
N GLU A 325 -4.74 20.64 -16.21
CA GLU A 325 -4.64 19.72 -15.07
C GLU A 325 -6.01 19.35 -14.49
N ALA A 326 -6.76 18.56 -15.26
CA ALA A 326 -8.07 18.07 -14.85
C ALA A 326 -7.93 17.08 -13.68
N LEU A 327 -8.58 17.38 -12.56
CA LEU A 327 -8.46 16.65 -11.29
C LEU A 327 -9.83 16.27 -10.71
N GLY A 328 -10.76 16.01 -11.61
CA GLY A 328 -11.96 15.23 -11.40
C GLY A 328 -13.07 15.66 -12.36
N LEU A 329 -14.10 14.82 -12.47
CA LEU A 329 -15.16 15.00 -13.44
C LEU A 329 -16.50 14.55 -12.88
N TRP A 330 -17.57 15.11 -13.41
CA TRP A 330 -18.94 14.70 -13.14
C TRP A 330 -19.67 14.50 -14.47
N VAL A 331 -20.19 13.30 -14.69
CA VAL A 331 -20.92 12.96 -15.91
C VAL A 331 -22.39 13.30 -15.72
N GLU A 332 -22.90 14.23 -16.52
CA GLU A 332 -24.33 14.62 -16.51
C GLU A 332 -25.12 13.74 -17.48
N SER A 333 -24.57 13.48 -18.66
CA SER A 333 -25.21 12.65 -19.69
C SER A 333 -24.16 12.08 -20.64
N ASN A 334 -24.61 11.31 -21.63
CA ASN A 334 -23.76 10.84 -22.73
C ASN A 334 -23.08 11.96 -23.53
N GLN A 335 -23.59 13.19 -23.46
CA GLN A 335 -23.12 14.35 -24.24
C GLN A 335 -22.54 15.47 -23.37
N VAL A 336 -22.67 15.41 -22.05
CA VAL A 336 -22.30 16.52 -21.15
C VAL A 336 -21.50 16.01 -19.96
N VAL A 337 -20.31 16.57 -19.77
CA VAL A 337 -19.44 16.32 -18.62
C VAL A 337 -18.99 17.65 -18.02
N TYR A 338 -18.94 17.73 -16.70
CA TYR A 338 -18.32 18.81 -15.97
C TYR A 338 -16.95 18.38 -15.50
N VAL A 339 -15.95 19.25 -15.60
CA VAL A 339 -14.57 18.96 -15.20
C VAL A 339 -14.03 20.07 -14.33
N VAL A 340 -13.43 19.70 -13.20
CA VAL A 340 -12.62 20.62 -12.42
C VAL A 340 -11.21 20.57 -12.98
N GLN A 341 -10.77 21.71 -13.51
CA GLN A 341 -9.40 21.99 -13.86
C GLN A 341 -8.86 23.08 -12.94
N ARG A 342 -7.54 23.28 -12.94
CA ARG A 342 -6.87 24.16 -11.97
C ARG A 342 -7.49 25.56 -11.86
N PRO A 343 -7.82 26.28 -12.96
CA PRO A 343 -8.38 27.63 -12.85
C PRO A 343 -9.92 27.67 -12.76
N GLU A 344 -10.64 26.61 -13.15
CA GLU A 344 -12.10 26.70 -13.32
C GLU A 344 -12.83 25.34 -13.26
N LEU A 345 -14.14 25.42 -13.06
CA LEU A 345 -15.10 24.37 -13.38
C LEU A 345 -15.61 24.61 -14.81
N THR A 346 -15.46 23.62 -15.67
CA THR A 346 -15.84 23.71 -17.10
C THR A 346 -16.92 22.71 -17.42
N ARG A 347 -17.96 23.13 -18.13
CA ARG A 347 -18.93 22.25 -18.77
C ARG A 347 -18.50 21.98 -20.20
N ILE A 348 -18.32 20.71 -20.54
CA ILE A 348 -17.85 20.26 -21.84
C ILE A 348 -18.96 19.46 -22.51
N ARG A 349 -19.26 19.76 -23.78
CA ARG A 349 -20.41 19.21 -24.50
C ARG A 349 -20.05 18.69 -25.88
N ASP A 350 -20.57 17.52 -26.19
CA ASP A 350 -20.75 16.98 -27.54
C ASP A 350 -22.14 17.42 -27.99
N VAL A 351 -22.23 18.41 -28.88
CA VAL A 351 -23.51 19.00 -29.30
C VAL A 351 -24.11 18.28 -30.50
N ASN A 352 -23.31 17.49 -31.21
CA ASN A 352 -23.68 16.84 -32.46
C ASN A 352 -23.84 15.31 -32.32
N GLY A 353 -23.38 14.73 -31.20
CA GLY A 353 -23.49 13.32 -30.86
C GLY A 353 -22.41 12.41 -31.48
N ASP A 354 -21.34 12.96 -32.05
CA ASP A 354 -20.28 12.19 -32.72
C ASP A 354 -19.27 11.55 -31.75
N GLY A 355 -19.39 11.85 -30.46
CA GLY A 355 -18.50 11.35 -29.42
C GLY A 355 -17.24 12.19 -29.20
N LEU A 356 -17.19 13.42 -29.71
CA LEU A 356 -16.15 14.42 -29.47
C LEU A 356 -16.76 15.66 -28.81
N ALA A 357 -15.96 16.36 -28.00
CA ALA A 357 -16.37 17.63 -27.41
C ALA A 357 -16.31 18.77 -28.45
N ASP A 358 -17.44 19.44 -28.66
CA ASP A 358 -17.58 20.61 -29.52
C ASP A 358 -17.49 21.94 -28.74
N GLU A 359 -17.96 21.95 -27.49
CA GLU A 359 -18.13 23.18 -26.70
C GLU A 359 -17.50 23.05 -25.31
N TYR A 360 -16.77 24.09 -24.88
CA TYR A 360 -16.17 24.24 -23.56
C TYR A 360 -16.69 25.54 -22.95
N VAL A 361 -17.49 25.44 -21.88
CA VAL A 361 -18.11 26.60 -21.21
C VAL A 361 -17.61 26.68 -19.78
N THR A 362 -16.90 27.77 -19.46
CA THR A 362 -16.55 28.10 -18.08
C THR A 362 -17.83 28.30 -17.26
N VAL A 363 -18.01 27.48 -16.23
CA VAL A 363 -19.13 27.59 -15.27
C VAL A 363 -18.74 28.49 -14.11
N CYS A 364 -17.50 28.38 -13.63
CA CYS A 364 -16.96 29.20 -12.54
C CYS A 364 -15.43 29.19 -12.55
N ASP A 365 -14.82 30.37 -12.48
CA ASP A 365 -13.37 30.62 -12.39
C ASP A 365 -12.98 31.52 -11.19
N GLN A 366 -13.92 31.71 -10.25
CA GLN A 366 -13.87 32.75 -9.22
C GLN A 366 -12.90 32.48 -8.05
N TRP A 367 -12.05 31.45 -8.11
CA TRP A 367 -11.03 31.16 -7.08
C TRP A 367 -9.61 31.59 -7.44
N GLY A 368 -9.32 31.89 -8.71
CA GLY A 368 -8.02 32.40 -9.16
C GLY A 368 -6.85 31.42 -8.97
N VAL A 369 -5.74 31.68 -9.65
CA VAL A 369 -4.49 30.90 -9.58
C VAL A 369 -3.30 31.85 -9.51
N SER A 370 -2.34 31.60 -8.62
CA SER A 370 -1.14 32.44 -8.48
C SER A 370 0.03 31.99 -9.36
N GLY A 371 -0.10 30.82 -10.00
CA GLY A 371 1.00 30.14 -10.70
C GLY A 371 1.82 29.21 -9.81
N ASP A 372 1.46 29.08 -8.52
CA ASP A 372 2.10 28.12 -7.63
C ASP A 372 1.76 26.67 -8.04
N TYR A 373 2.78 25.83 -8.15
CA TYR A 373 2.63 24.46 -8.63
C TYR A 373 1.61 23.65 -7.81
N HIS A 374 1.51 23.91 -6.50
CA HIS A 374 0.72 23.08 -5.60
C HIS A 374 -0.76 23.52 -5.50
N GLU A 375 -1.20 24.57 -6.20
CA GLU A 375 -2.59 25.06 -6.17
C GLU A 375 -3.59 24.20 -6.99
N PHE A 376 -3.63 22.89 -6.70
CA PHE A 376 -4.60 21.96 -7.27
C PHE A 376 -6.05 22.34 -6.90
N ALA A 377 -6.99 21.95 -7.76
CA ALA A 377 -8.43 21.98 -7.52
C ALA A 377 -8.97 20.56 -7.70
N PHE A 378 -9.64 20.02 -6.69
CA PHE A 378 -10.14 18.64 -6.70
C PHE A 378 -11.66 18.58 -6.61
N GLY A 379 -12.24 17.51 -7.15
CA GLY A 379 -13.68 17.31 -7.30
C GLY A 379 -14.08 17.31 -8.78
N PRO A 380 -15.36 17.53 -9.15
CA PRO A 380 -16.39 18.07 -8.28
C PRO A 380 -17.25 16.96 -7.65
N ALA A 381 -17.59 17.12 -6.37
CA ALA A 381 -18.76 16.46 -5.80
C ALA A 381 -20.02 17.25 -6.18
N ARG A 382 -21.19 16.63 -6.21
CA ARG A 382 -22.45 17.32 -6.54
C ARG A 382 -23.59 16.92 -5.63
N ASP A 383 -24.32 17.92 -5.12
CA ASP A 383 -25.51 17.68 -4.30
C ASP A 383 -26.78 17.46 -5.14
N LYS A 384 -27.89 17.14 -4.46
CA LYS A 384 -29.20 16.92 -5.10
C LYS A 384 -29.83 18.20 -5.67
N GLN A 385 -29.35 19.37 -5.27
CA GLN A 385 -29.79 20.67 -5.78
C GLN A 385 -28.98 21.11 -7.02
N GLY A 386 -27.99 20.31 -7.43
CA GLY A 386 -27.15 20.56 -8.59
C GLY A 386 -25.97 21.48 -8.32
N ASN A 387 -25.68 21.81 -7.05
CA ASN A 387 -24.47 22.56 -6.70
C ASN A 387 -23.26 21.64 -6.75
N PHE A 388 -22.15 22.17 -7.27
CA PHE A 388 -20.86 21.49 -7.27
C PHE A 388 -20.03 21.92 -6.07
N TYR A 389 -19.23 21.01 -5.53
CA TYR A 389 -18.31 21.26 -4.43
C TYR A 389 -16.89 20.90 -4.87
N ILE A 390 -15.96 21.83 -4.61
CA ILE A 390 -14.56 21.75 -5.01
C ILE A 390 -13.70 21.99 -3.77
N THR A 391 -12.65 21.21 -3.59
CA THR A 391 -11.61 21.50 -2.60
C THR A 391 -10.39 22.11 -3.27
N LEU A 392 -9.87 23.19 -2.68
CA LEU A 392 -8.78 23.97 -3.24
C LEU A 392 -7.54 23.81 -2.37
N ASN A 393 -6.49 23.23 -2.95
CA ASN A 393 -5.23 22.98 -2.28
C ASN A 393 -4.53 24.30 -1.90
N VAL A 394 -3.76 24.28 -0.82
CA VAL A 394 -2.82 25.36 -0.52
C VAL A 394 -1.59 25.26 -1.44
N GLY A 395 -0.90 26.38 -1.71
CA GLY A 395 0.38 26.41 -2.42
C GLY A 395 1.54 25.84 -1.58
N PHE A 396 2.78 25.92 -2.08
CA PHE A 396 3.98 25.67 -1.26
C PHE A 396 4.61 26.97 -0.71
N GLY A 397 5.50 26.85 0.27
CA GLY A 397 6.39 27.95 0.68
C GLY A 397 6.01 28.70 1.97
N GLY A 398 5.51 28.02 3.00
CA GLY A 398 5.28 28.61 4.34
C GLY A 398 4.13 29.62 4.38
N GLY A 399 4.27 30.74 5.11
CA GLY A 399 3.20 31.74 5.36
C GLY A 399 2.52 32.37 4.12
N HIS A 400 2.94 32.03 2.90
CA HIS A 400 2.37 32.45 1.61
C HIS A 400 1.57 31.34 0.92
N GLN A 401 1.15 30.30 1.62
CA GLN A 401 0.41 29.14 1.11
C GLN A 401 -0.99 29.44 0.54
N ALA A 402 -1.57 30.61 0.78
CA ALA A 402 -2.86 31.02 0.21
C ALA A 402 -2.76 32.41 -0.45
N LYS A 403 -2.00 32.50 -1.56
CA LYS A 403 -1.65 33.77 -2.23
C LYS A 403 -2.87 34.48 -2.81
N VAL A 404 -3.76 33.71 -3.42
CA VAL A 404 -5.04 34.14 -4.01
C VAL A 404 -6.21 33.56 -3.21
N PRO A 405 -7.43 34.11 -3.35
CA PRO A 405 -8.61 33.62 -2.67
C PRO A 405 -8.82 32.11 -2.76
N TRP A 406 -9.44 31.65 -1.69
CA TRP A 406 -9.97 30.32 -1.44
C TRP A 406 -8.97 29.15 -1.44
N ARG A 407 -7.67 29.38 -1.53
CA ARG A 407 -6.69 28.31 -1.29
C ARG A 407 -6.75 27.80 0.16
N GLY A 408 -6.87 26.48 0.30
CA GLY A 408 -7.18 25.80 1.57
C GLY A 408 -8.66 25.85 1.99
N TRP A 409 -9.58 26.11 1.04
CA TRP A 409 -11.02 26.09 1.26
C TRP A 409 -11.73 24.98 0.47
N CYS A 410 -12.86 24.54 0.99
CA CYS A 410 -13.94 23.96 0.20
C CYS A 410 -14.86 25.10 -0.27
N VAL A 411 -15.18 25.10 -1.57
CA VAL A 411 -16.10 26.05 -2.19
C VAL A 411 -17.26 25.32 -2.86
N LYS A 412 -18.41 25.97 -2.90
CA LYS A 412 -19.61 25.52 -3.60
C LYS A 412 -19.82 26.40 -4.83
N VAL A 413 -20.15 25.79 -5.96
CA VAL A 413 -20.55 26.46 -7.20
C VAL A 413 -22.01 26.13 -7.47
N THR A 414 -22.85 27.16 -7.47
CA THR A 414 -24.29 27.02 -7.75
C THR A 414 -24.55 26.66 -9.21
N PRO A 415 -25.74 26.15 -9.58
CA PRO A 415 -26.10 25.91 -10.99
C PRO A 415 -25.97 27.15 -11.89
N GLN A 416 -26.04 28.35 -11.30
CA GLN A 416 -25.86 29.64 -11.99
C GLN A 416 -24.38 30.05 -12.13
N GLY A 417 -23.43 29.23 -11.67
CA GLY A 417 -21.99 29.52 -11.76
C GLY A 417 -21.42 30.41 -10.66
N ARG A 418 -22.21 30.76 -9.64
CA ARG A 418 -21.74 31.58 -8.50
C ARG A 418 -20.99 30.74 -7.48
N LEU A 419 -19.81 31.21 -7.08
CA LEU A 419 -18.99 30.64 -6.00
C LEU A 419 -19.48 31.10 -4.62
N GLU A 420 -19.56 30.16 -3.68
CA GLU A 420 -19.78 30.40 -2.26
C GLU A 420 -18.74 29.63 -1.42
N PRO A 421 -17.94 30.28 -0.56
CA PRO A 421 -17.04 29.56 0.34
C PRO A 421 -17.84 28.77 1.38
N VAL A 422 -17.44 27.52 1.65
CA VAL A 422 -18.16 26.60 2.54
C VAL A 422 -17.41 26.42 3.86
N ALA A 423 -16.14 26.03 3.80
CA ALA A 423 -15.33 25.75 4.97
C ALA A 423 -13.84 25.88 4.65
N CYS A 424 -13.00 26.07 5.66
CA CYS A 424 -11.58 26.33 5.50
C CYS A 424 -10.72 25.39 6.35
N GLY A 425 -9.39 25.52 6.24
CA GLY A 425 -8.46 24.70 6.99
C GLY A 425 -7.99 23.44 6.28
N LEU A 426 -8.21 23.35 4.97
CA LEU A 426 -7.75 22.22 4.15
C LEU A 426 -6.28 22.45 3.78
N ARG A 427 -5.48 21.37 3.74
CA ARG A 427 -4.12 21.42 3.21
C ARG A 427 -4.10 20.94 1.77
N SER A 428 -3.99 19.62 1.57
CA SER A 428 -3.90 18.87 0.32
C SER A 428 -5.07 17.91 0.17
N PRO A 429 -6.28 18.44 -0.07
CA PRO A 429 -7.53 17.70 0.00
C PRO A 429 -7.80 16.88 -1.27
N ASN A 430 -6.99 15.84 -1.54
CA ASN A 430 -7.08 15.04 -2.76
C ASN A 430 -8.34 14.16 -2.80
N GLY A 431 -9.46 14.77 -3.15
CA GLY A 431 -10.74 14.13 -3.37
C GLY A 431 -11.83 14.56 -2.40
N ILE A 432 -13.05 14.64 -2.91
CA ILE A 432 -14.24 15.11 -2.20
C ILE A 432 -15.45 14.38 -2.75
N ASN A 433 -16.32 13.88 -1.87
CA ASN A 433 -17.52 13.18 -2.33
C ASN A 433 -18.64 13.23 -1.30
N PHE A 434 -19.87 13.02 -1.77
CA PHE A 434 -21.03 12.85 -0.90
C PHE A 434 -21.18 11.39 -0.48
N SER A 435 -21.48 11.16 0.79
CA SER A 435 -22.01 9.89 1.25
C SER A 435 -23.43 9.66 0.68
N PRO A 436 -23.93 8.41 0.69
CA PRO A 436 -25.30 8.10 0.29
C PRO A 436 -26.37 8.88 1.07
N ASP A 437 -26.05 9.27 2.31
CA ASP A 437 -26.93 10.05 3.18
C ASP A 437 -26.93 11.55 2.84
N GLY A 438 -26.09 12.00 1.90
CA GLY A 438 -25.99 13.39 1.48
C GLY A 438 -25.02 14.22 2.32
N GLU A 439 -24.14 13.59 3.09
CA GLU A 439 -23.12 14.26 3.89
C GLU A 439 -21.81 14.38 3.10
N LEU A 440 -21.13 15.52 3.19
CA LEU A 440 -19.97 15.84 2.34
C LEU A 440 -18.67 15.49 3.06
N PHE A 441 -17.79 14.72 2.40
CA PHE A 441 -16.50 14.31 2.97
C PHE A 441 -15.34 14.63 2.05
N TYR A 442 -14.16 14.80 2.65
CA TYR A 442 -12.89 14.88 1.92
C TYR A 442 -11.77 14.15 2.64
N CYS A 443 -10.77 13.75 1.88
CA CYS A 443 -9.52 13.19 2.39
C CYS A 443 -8.40 14.23 2.25
N ASP A 444 -7.58 14.40 3.29
CA ASP A 444 -6.43 15.31 3.35
C ASP A 444 -5.14 14.52 3.55
N ASN A 445 -4.05 15.01 2.94
CA ASN A 445 -2.75 14.36 2.99
C ASN A 445 -1.85 14.99 4.08
N GLN A 446 -0.96 14.18 4.67
CA GLN A 446 -0.02 14.60 5.71
C GLN A 446 0.87 15.78 5.28
N GLY A 447 1.01 16.77 6.17
CA GLY A 447 2.10 17.76 6.15
C GLY A 447 1.91 18.82 7.23
N GLU A 448 2.20 20.09 6.92
CA GLU A 448 2.07 21.20 7.87
C GLU A 448 0.65 21.27 8.42
N TRP A 449 0.48 21.40 9.74
CA TRP A 449 -0.84 21.41 10.41
C TRP A 449 -1.71 20.14 10.25
N VAL A 450 -1.26 19.17 9.45
CA VAL A 450 -1.94 17.92 9.15
C VAL A 450 -1.03 16.76 9.56
N ALA A 451 -1.15 16.35 10.83
CA ALA A 451 -0.29 15.37 11.49
C ALA A 451 -0.10 14.07 10.70
N THR A 452 -1.19 13.54 10.18
CA THR A 452 -1.20 12.38 9.28
C THR A 452 -2.38 12.51 8.32
N ASN A 453 -2.52 11.57 7.40
CA ASN A 453 -3.65 11.51 6.48
C ASN A 453 -4.96 11.41 7.27
N LYS A 454 -6.00 12.10 6.78
CA LYS A 454 -7.25 12.20 7.51
C LYS A 454 -8.46 12.33 6.60
N MET A 455 -9.60 11.81 7.02
CA MET A 455 -10.90 12.05 6.39
C MET A 455 -11.74 12.94 7.31
N HIS A 456 -12.41 13.94 6.73
CA HIS A 456 -13.23 14.91 7.45
C HIS A 456 -14.65 14.97 6.91
N HIS A 457 -15.60 15.20 7.80
CA HIS A 457 -16.96 15.60 7.46
C HIS A 457 -17.00 17.13 7.27
N ILE A 458 -17.22 17.58 6.03
CA ILE A 458 -17.29 19.00 5.70
C ILE A 458 -18.61 19.60 6.20
N ARG A 459 -18.51 20.62 7.05
CA ARG A 459 -19.65 21.38 7.53
C ARG A 459 -19.43 22.88 7.29
N PRO A 460 -20.45 23.64 6.86
CA PRO A 460 -20.33 25.07 6.63
C PRO A 460 -19.78 25.81 7.86
N GLY A 461 -18.86 26.76 7.63
CA GLY A 461 -18.30 27.61 8.68
C GLY A 461 -17.41 26.88 9.68
N ARG A 462 -16.86 25.71 9.33
CA ARG A 462 -15.86 25.00 10.14
C ARG A 462 -14.43 25.21 9.64
N PHE A 463 -13.48 25.04 10.55
CA PHE A 463 -12.05 25.06 10.30
C PHE A 463 -11.46 23.67 10.50
N PHE A 464 -10.70 23.16 9.52
CA PHE A 464 -10.15 21.80 9.50
C PHE A 464 -8.65 21.70 9.82
N GLY A 465 -8.05 22.80 10.29
CA GLY A 465 -6.74 22.80 10.96
C GLY A 465 -5.62 23.55 10.24
N HIS A 466 -5.63 23.66 8.91
CA HIS A 466 -4.55 24.34 8.18
C HIS A 466 -4.70 25.87 8.12
N GLN A 467 -3.77 26.60 8.73
CA GLN A 467 -3.97 28.03 8.99
C GLN A 467 -3.92 28.94 7.77
N ALA A 468 -3.28 28.55 6.67
CA ALA A 468 -3.09 29.44 5.51
C ALA A 468 -4.41 30.02 4.98
N SER A 469 -5.47 29.22 5.00
CA SER A 469 -6.81 29.59 4.54
C SER A 469 -7.49 30.68 5.40
N LEU A 470 -7.07 30.84 6.66
CA LEU A 470 -7.63 31.85 7.59
C LEU A 470 -7.45 33.27 7.07
N ARG A 471 -6.45 33.51 6.22
CA ARG A 471 -6.20 34.77 5.53
C ARG A 471 -7.44 35.35 4.83
N TRP A 472 -8.32 34.48 4.33
CA TRP A 472 -9.49 34.83 3.52
C TRP A 472 -10.81 34.76 4.30
N VAL A 473 -10.79 34.51 5.61
CA VAL A 473 -12.02 34.41 6.44
C VAL A 473 -12.80 35.73 6.43
N LYS A 474 -12.11 36.87 6.48
CA LYS A 474 -12.72 38.22 6.44
C LYS A 474 -13.53 38.49 5.17
N ASP A 475 -13.19 37.80 4.07
CA ASP A 475 -13.84 37.94 2.76
C ASP A 475 -14.98 36.90 2.59
N SER A 476 -15.22 36.07 3.61
CA SER A 476 -16.24 35.02 3.62
C SER A 476 -17.43 35.37 4.52
N PRO A 477 -18.57 34.65 4.41
CA PRO A 477 -19.70 34.78 5.33
C PRO A 477 -19.38 34.40 6.79
N PHE A 478 -18.18 33.89 7.08
CA PHE A 478 -17.76 33.41 8.39
C PHE A 478 -16.81 34.37 9.12
N ALA A 479 -16.69 35.62 8.64
CA ALA A 479 -15.95 36.66 9.33
C ALA A 479 -16.42 36.79 10.79
N GLY A 480 -15.47 36.73 11.73
CA GLY A 480 -15.76 36.78 13.17
C GLY A 480 -16.27 35.48 13.81
N LEU A 481 -16.55 34.42 13.02
CA LEU A 481 -16.96 33.11 13.55
C LEU A 481 -15.81 32.12 13.68
N LEU A 482 -14.76 32.28 12.86
CA LEU A 482 -13.60 31.41 12.80
C LEU A 482 -12.38 32.08 13.45
N PRO A 483 -11.39 31.31 13.94
CA PRO A 483 -10.20 31.88 14.55
C PRO A 483 -9.35 32.63 13.52
N ASP A 484 -8.73 33.75 13.90
CA ASP A 484 -7.76 34.45 13.04
C ASP A 484 -6.42 33.72 12.94
N LYS A 485 -6.10 32.93 13.98
CA LYS A 485 -4.90 32.09 14.09
C LYS A 485 -5.17 30.94 15.04
N ALA A 486 -4.46 29.84 14.89
CA ALA A 486 -4.49 28.75 15.87
C ALA A 486 -3.11 28.55 16.53
N ALA A 487 -3.10 28.03 17.76
CA ALA A 487 -1.86 27.78 18.48
C ALA A 487 -1.23 26.46 18.03
N SER A 488 0.09 26.44 17.85
CA SER A 488 0.88 25.23 17.60
C SER A 488 1.24 24.54 18.93
N GLY A 489 1.38 23.21 18.91
CA GLY A 489 1.89 22.41 20.03
C GLY A 489 0.83 21.76 20.92
N MET A 490 -0.45 21.85 20.56
CA MET A 490 -1.52 21.20 21.33
C MET A 490 -1.62 19.72 20.97
N ARG A 491 -1.82 18.82 21.95
CA ARG A 491 -2.14 17.42 21.65
C ARG A 491 -3.62 17.25 21.32
N TYR A 492 -3.91 16.37 20.37
CA TYR A 492 -5.27 16.07 19.95
C TYR A 492 -6.11 15.41 21.06
N ASP A 493 -5.50 14.78 22.04
CA ASP A 493 -6.19 14.15 23.18
C ASP A 493 -6.41 15.09 24.39
N GLY A 494 -6.13 16.39 24.22
CA GLY A 494 -6.36 17.42 25.23
C GLY A 494 -5.34 17.45 26.37
N VAL A 495 -4.18 16.78 26.20
CA VAL A 495 -3.01 16.94 27.08
C VAL A 495 -2.20 18.18 26.68
N ASP A 496 -1.73 18.95 27.65
CA ASP A 496 -0.80 20.06 27.40
C ASP A 496 0.67 19.63 27.32
N GLY A 497 1.58 20.57 27.06
CA GLY A 497 3.02 20.29 26.96
C GLY A 497 3.67 19.76 28.25
N SER A 498 2.98 19.82 29.40
CA SER A 498 3.46 19.26 30.69
C SER A 498 3.03 17.81 30.92
N GLY A 499 2.20 17.25 30.05
CA GLY A 499 1.63 15.92 30.21
C GLY A 499 0.31 15.90 31.00
N ARG A 500 -0.22 17.07 31.41
CA ARG A 500 -1.47 17.17 32.17
C ARG A 500 -2.67 17.19 31.22
N PHE A 501 -3.72 16.42 31.53
CA PHE A 501 -5.00 16.56 30.83
C PHE A 501 -5.68 17.87 31.21
N THR A 502 -5.97 18.69 30.20
CA THR A 502 -6.62 20.01 30.39
C THR A 502 -8.05 20.04 29.87
N GLY A 503 -8.47 19.02 29.09
CA GLY A 503 -9.74 19.03 28.37
C GLY A 503 -9.80 20.07 27.23
N ARG A 504 -8.69 20.74 26.91
CA ARG A 504 -8.61 21.71 25.81
C ARG A 504 -8.09 21.05 24.55
N TYR A 505 -8.93 21.00 23.52
CA TYR A 505 -8.61 20.39 22.24
C TYR A 505 -8.16 21.45 21.22
N PRO A 506 -7.39 21.07 20.20
CA PRO A 506 -7.04 21.98 19.11
C PRO A 506 -8.29 22.64 18.51
N PRO A 507 -8.23 23.92 18.11
CA PRO A 507 -9.42 24.71 17.73
C PRO A 507 -9.86 24.43 16.28
N HIS A 508 -10.05 23.16 15.91
CA HIS A 508 -10.52 22.75 14.59
C HIS A 508 -11.51 21.58 14.74
N ASP A 509 -12.27 21.34 13.69
CA ASP A 509 -13.18 20.20 13.59
C ASP A 509 -12.37 18.90 13.53
N PRO A 510 -12.64 17.90 14.39
CA PRO A 510 -11.85 16.68 14.41
C PRO A 510 -12.12 15.82 13.17
N PRO A 511 -11.11 15.11 12.63
CA PRO A 511 -11.35 14.18 11.53
C PRO A 511 -12.22 13.02 11.96
N ALA A 512 -13.07 12.56 11.05
CA ALA A 512 -13.83 11.33 11.22
C ALA A 512 -12.89 10.11 11.27
N ILE A 513 -11.81 10.14 10.49
CA ILE A 513 -10.81 9.07 10.42
C ILE A 513 -9.41 9.68 10.36
N TRP A 514 -8.51 9.19 11.20
CA TRP A 514 -7.08 9.22 10.98
C TRP A 514 -6.64 7.97 10.24
N PHE A 515 -5.84 8.14 9.19
CA PHE A 515 -5.13 7.05 8.53
C PHE A 515 -3.66 7.09 8.96
N PRO A 516 -3.22 6.22 9.89
CA PRO A 516 -1.87 6.29 10.45
C PRO A 516 -0.79 6.16 9.37
N TYR A 517 0.14 7.11 9.34
CA TYR A 517 1.12 7.24 8.27
C TYR A 517 1.96 5.97 8.10
N GLY A 518 2.05 5.47 6.88
CA GLY A 518 2.77 4.25 6.56
C GLY A 518 2.00 2.97 6.91
N ARG A 519 1.08 2.95 7.88
CA ARG A 519 0.24 1.77 8.16
C ARG A 519 -0.98 1.76 7.23
N MET A 520 -1.67 2.89 7.16
CA MET A 520 -2.86 3.12 6.34
C MET A 520 -2.57 4.13 5.23
N GLY A 521 -1.55 3.85 4.43
CA GLY A 521 -1.16 4.74 3.34
C GLY A 521 -0.27 5.93 3.76
N GLN A 522 0.11 6.73 2.78
CA GLN A 522 0.90 7.96 2.94
C GLN A 522 0.33 9.14 2.15
N SER A 523 -0.51 8.90 1.15
CA SER A 523 -1.19 9.93 0.37
C SER A 523 -2.55 9.38 -0.07
N VAL A 524 -3.56 9.65 0.77
CA VAL A 524 -4.94 9.18 0.55
C VAL A 524 -5.60 9.94 -0.61
N SER A 525 -6.48 9.23 -1.31
CA SER A 525 -7.26 9.74 -2.43
C SER A 525 -8.74 9.91 -2.06
N GLU A 526 -9.58 10.14 -3.06
CA GLU A 526 -11.01 10.41 -2.90
C GLU A 526 -11.77 9.29 -2.17
N PRO A 527 -12.64 9.64 -1.20
CA PRO A 527 -13.55 8.67 -0.60
C PRO A 527 -14.71 8.33 -1.54
N VAL A 528 -15.03 7.04 -1.66
CA VAL A 528 -16.15 6.54 -2.48
C VAL A 528 -16.91 5.46 -1.71
N TRP A 529 -18.24 5.60 -1.63
CA TRP A 529 -19.10 4.64 -0.94
C TRP A 529 -19.57 3.51 -1.85
N ASP A 530 -19.56 2.29 -1.32
CA ASP A 530 -20.19 1.14 -1.95
C ASP A 530 -21.71 1.28 -1.88
N THR A 531 -22.29 1.69 -3.00
CA THR A 531 -23.75 1.78 -3.21
C THR A 531 -24.27 0.61 -4.05
N THR A 532 -23.47 -0.43 -4.25
CA THR A 532 -23.76 -1.52 -5.18
C THR A 532 -24.77 -2.53 -4.65
N GLY A 533 -25.19 -2.41 -3.39
CA GLY A 533 -26.18 -3.28 -2.77
C GLY A 533 -25.68 -4.72 -2.56
N GLY A 534 -24.38 -4.89 -2.30
CA GLY A 534 -23.76 -6.19 -2.04
C GLY A 534 -23.11 -6.86 -3.25
N LYS A 535 -23.17 -6.25 -4.45
CA LYS A 535 -22.44 -6.76 -5.62
C LYS A 535 -20.93 -6.69 -5.44
N PHE A 536 -20.44 -5.78 -4.61
CA PHE A 536 -19.03 -5.66 -4.23
C PHE A 536 -18.69 -6.39 -2.92
N GLY A 537 -19.43 -7.45 -2.60
CA GLY A 537 -19.20 -8.25 -1.40
C GLY A 537 -19.88 -7.68 -0.16
N PRO A 538 -19.42 -8.04 1.05
CA PRO A 538 -20.18 -7.84 2.28
C PRO A 538 -20.14 -6.40 2.82
N PHE A 539 -19.50 -5.45 2.13
CA PHE A 539 -19.19 -4.12 2.66
C PHE A 539 -20.12 -3.01 2.12
N ALA A 540 -21.33 -3.38 1.70
CA ALA A 540 -22.32 -2.42 1.22
C ALA A 540 -22.54 -1.28 2.21
N GLY A 541 -22.55 -0.04 1.71
CA GLY A 541 -22.68 1.18 2.50
C GLY A 541 -21.37 1.68 3.13
N GLN A 542 -20.28 0.91 3.08
CA GLN A 542 -18.98 1.37 3.57
C GLN A 542 -18.23 2.22 2.55
N CYS A 543 -17.22 2.95 3.02
CA CYS A 543 -16.39 3.82 2.20
C CYS A 543 -15.07 3.14 1.84
N PHE A 544 -14.57 3.40 0.64
CA PHE A 544 -13.27 2.97 0.13
C PHE A 544 -12.42 4.19 -0.21
N VAL A 545 -11.14 4.11 0.13
CA VAL A 545 -10.16 5.19 -0.04
C VAL A 545 -8.88 4.57 -0.61
N GLY A 546 -8.43 5.07 -1.76
CA GLY A 546 -7.16 4.64 -2.35
C GLY A 546 -5.97 5.36 -1.71
N ASP A 547 -4.77 4.79 -1.87
CA ASP A 547 -3.50 5.43 -1.51
C ASP A 547 -2.54 5.49 -2.71
N GLN A 548 -1.93 6.66 -2.92
CA GLN A 548 -0.96 6.87 -3.99
C GLN A 548 0.35 6.15 -3.69
N THR A 549 0.94 6.30 -2.52
CA THR A 549 2.32 5.82 -2.29
C THR A 549 2.39 4.30 -2.14
N ARG A 550 1.52 3.72 -1.32
CA ARG A 550 1.44 2.28 -1.05
C ARG A 550 0.81 1.51 -2.21
N ALA A 551 0.14 2.18 -3.15
CA ALA A 551 -0.62 1.55 -4.22
C ALA A 551 -1.60 0.51 -3.65
N THR A 552 -2.50 0.99 -2.78
CA THR A 552 -3.52 0.17 -2.11
C THR A 552 -4.89 0.83 -2.18
N VAL A 553 -5.93 0.03 -1.95
CA VAL A 553 -7.26 0.49 -1.53
C VAL A 553 -7.45 0.09 -0.07
N MET A 554 -8.04 0.99 0.71
CA MET A 554 -8.39 0.83 2.12
C MET A 554 -9.89 0.98 2.29
N ARG A 555 -10.42 0.43 3.38
CA ARG A 555 -11.83 0.48 3.74
C ARG A 555 -12.04 1.34 4.98
N VAL A 556 -13.17 2.00 5.04
CA VAL A 556 -13.59 2.88 6.13
C VAL A 556 -15.03 2.54 6.52
N ALA A 557 -15.24 2.25 7.80
CA ALA A 557 -16.55 2.10 8.40
C ALA A 557 -16.77 3.26 9.40
N LEU A 558 -17.78 4.08 9.13
CA LEU A 558 -18.13 5.23 9.94
C LEU A 558 -19.29 4.92 10.87
N GLU A 559 -19.31 5.60 12.01
CA GLU A 559 -20.47 5.76 12.87
C GLU A 559 -20.61 7.23 13.30
N GLN A 560 -21.80 7.59 13.79
CA GLN A 560 -22.00 8.86 14.48
C GLN A 560 -22.19 8.62 15.97
N VAL A 561 -21.47 9.38 16.79
CA VAL A 561 -21.65 9.45 18.24
C VAL A 561 -21.83 10.90 18.63
N ASN A 562 -22.95 11.22 19.30
CA ASN A 562 -23.32 12.60 19.67
C ASN A 562 -23.30 13.58 18.47
N GLY A 563 -23.69 13.13 17.28
CA GLY A 563 -23.69 13.93 16.04
C GLY A 563 -22.29 14.22 15.47
N VAL A 564 -21.24 13.56 15.97
CA VAL A 564 -19.88 13.65 15.46
C VAL A 564 -19.53 12.33 14.76
N TYR A 565 -19.07 12.43 13.51
CA TYR A 565 -18.55 11.28 12.79
C TYR A 565 -17.22 10.81 13.37
N GLN A 566 -17.11 9.50 13.51
CA GLN A 566 -15.89 8.79 13.89
C GLN A 566 -15.97 7.36 13.34
N GLY A 567 -14.96 6.52 13.55
CA GLY A 567 -15.01 5.14 13.09
C GLY A 567 -13.64 4.53 12.86
N ALA A 568 -13.60 3.46 12.06
CA ALA A 568 -12.38 2.71 11.82
C ALA A 568 -12.00 2.65 10.34
N CYS A 569 -10.69 2.64 10.08
CA CYS A 569 -10.13 2.25 8.79
C CYS A 569 -9.43 0.88 8.87
N PHE A 570 -9.44 0.18 7.75
CA PHE A 570 -8.93 -1.18 7.57
C PHE A 570 -8.16 -1.30 6.26
N PRO A 571 -7.06 -2.07 6.20
CA PRO A 571 -6.51 -2.51 4.93
C PRO A 571 -7.57 -3.26 4.12
N PHE A 572 -7.44 -3.27 2.79
CA PHE A 572 -8.42 -3.94 1.93
C PHE A 572 -7.81 -4.61 0.69
N ARG A 573 -7.12 -3.85 -0.16
CA ARG A 573 -6.50 -4.42 -1.36
C ARG A 573 -5.15 -3.81 -1.68
N SER A 574 -4.13 -4.65 -1.77
CA SER A 574 -2.75 -4.33 -2.14
C SER A 574 -2.37 -4.80 -3.56
N GLY A 575 -1.12 -4.66 -3.98
CA GLY A 575 -0.65 -5.20 -5.27
C GLY A 575 -1.14 -4.46 -6.51
N LEU A 576 -1.59 -3.20 -6.37
CA LEU A 576 -1.92 -2.34 -7.50
C LEU A 576 -0.64 -1.91 -8.22
N GLN A 577 -0.70 -1.78 -9.54
CA GLN A 577 0.47 -1.50 -10.38
C GLN A 577 0.97 -0.04 -10.29
N CYS A 578 0.19 0.86 -9.68
CA CYS A 578 0.50 2.28 -9.59
C CYS A 578 -0.36 2.91 -8.47
N GLY A 579 0.09 4.07 -7.97
CA GLY A 579 -0.60 4.81 -6.93
C GLY A 579 -2.03 5.21 -7.30
N VAL A 580 -2.97 5.00 -6.37
CA VAL A 580 -4.39 5.27 -6.60
C VAL A 580 -4.69 6.76 -6.42
N ASN A 581 -5.36 7.34 -7.41
CA ASN A 581 -5.82 8.73 -7.32
C ASN A 581 -7.34 8.85 -7.40
N ARG A 582 -8.03 8.00 -8.17
CA ARG A 582 -9.50 8.03 -8.28
C ARG A 582 -10.08 6.64 -8.24
N LEU A 583 -11.25 6.55 -7.62
CA LEU A 583 -12.04 5.34 -7.50
C LEU A 583 -13.42 5.63 -8.11
N CYS A 584 -14.02 4.65 -8.77
CA CYS A 584 -15.36 4.81 -9.33
C CYS A 584 -16.04 3.43 -9.40
N PHE A 585 -17.16 3.26 -8.69
CA PHE A 585 -17.96 2.04 -8.83
C PHE A 585 -18.58 1.97 -10.22
N ALA A 586 -18.47 0.81 -10.85
CA ALA A 586 -19.05 0.50 -12.13
C ALA A 586 -20.51 0.01 -11.99
N PRO A 587 -21.32 0.11 -13.05
CA PRO A 587 -22.71 -0.40 -13.05
C PRO A 587 -22.87 -1.88 -12.67
N ASP A 588 -21.86 -2.70 -12.94
CA ASP A 588 -21.85 -4.12 -12.58
C ASP A 588 -21.48 -4.39 -11.11
N GLY A 589 -21.12 -3.35 -10.36
CA GLY A 589 -20.72 -3.42 -8.97
C GLY A 589 -19.21 -3.57 -8.73
N SER A 590 -18.39 -3.70 -9.78
CA SER A 590 -16.92 -3.68 -9.64
C SER A 590 -16.39 -2.26 -9.40
N LEU A 591 -15.12 -2.14 -8.99
CA LEU A 591 -14.50 -0.85 -8.68
C LEU A 591 -13.41 -0.52 -9.70
N MET A 592 -13.57 0.58 -10.44
CA MET A 592 -12.54 1.14 -11.31
C MET A 592 -11.53 1.95 -10.49
N ILE A 593 -10.24 1.74 -10.77
CA ILE A 593 -9.11 2.31 -10.04
C ILE A 593 -8.22 3.07 -11.03
N GLY A 594 -8.29 4.39 -10.96
CA GLY A 594 -7.47 5.31 -11.74
C GLY A 594 -6.17 5.64 -11.02
N GLN A 595 -5.05 5.52 -11.72
CA GLN A 595 -3.73 5.51 -11.09
C GLN A 595 -2.77 6.53 -11.71
N THR A 596 -1.89 7.08 -10.87
CA THR A 596 -0.80 7.96 -11.27
C THR A 596 0.35 7.95 -10.27
N ASN A 597 1.57 7.96 -10.82
CA ASN A 597 2.83 8.12 -10.10
C ASN A 597 3.37 9.55 -10.19
N ARG A 598 2.60 10.46 -10.81
CA ARG A 598 3.03 11.84 -11.05
C ARG A 598 2.93 12.66 -9.77
N GLY A 599 4.09 13.12 -9.28
CA GLY A 599 4.21 13.98 -8.11
C GLY A 599 4.97 13.27 -6.98
N TRP A 600 4.54 12.06 -6.65
CA TRP A 600 5.18 11.21 -5.65
C TRP A 600 5.27 9.77 -6.16
N GLY A 601 6.41 9.13 -5.92
CA GLY A 601 6.62 7.71 -6.25
C GLY A 601 5.65 6.78 -5.53
N SER A 602 5.36 5.64 -6.13
CA SER A 602 4.45 4.61 -5.64
C SER A 602 5.08 3.23 -5.75
N LEU A 603 4.72 2.35 -4.82
CA LEU A 603 5.25 0.99 -4.73
C LEU A 603 4.82 0.08 -5.90
N GLY A 604 3.80 0.46 -6.65
CA GLY A 604 3.36 -0.29 -7.84
C GLY A 604 4.31 -0.21 -9.03
N GLY A 605 5.15 0.83 -9.10
CA GLY A 605 6.24 0.97 -10.08
C GLY A 605 5.84 1.43 -11.49
N LYS A 606 4.57 1.31 -11.92
CA LYS A 606 4.13 1.91 -13.20
C LYS A 606 3.93 3.43 -13.06
N PRO A 607 4.15 4.21 -14.14
CA PRO A 607 4.01 5.67 -14.10
C PRO A 607 2.54 6.14 -13.98
N TYR A 608 1.60 5.33 -14.47
CA TYR A 608 0.15 5.55 -14.45
C TYR A 608 -0.54 4.25 -14.83
N GLY A 609 -1.86 4.19 -14.66
CA GLY A 609 -2.61 2.98 -14.99
C GLY A 609 -4.12 3.11 -14.77
N LEU A 610 -4.82 2.10 -15.27
CA LEU A 610 -6.22 1.84 -14.98
C LEU A 610 -6.37 0.36 -14.65
N GLN A 611 -6.95 0.06 -13.48
CA GLN A 611 -7.27 -1.32 -13.08
C GLN A 611 -8.73 -1.40 -12.65
N ARG A 612 -9.30 -2.60 -12.70
CA ARG A 612 -10.63 -2.91 -12.21
C ARG A 612 -10.51 -3.97 -11.11
N LEU A 613 -11.09 -3.69 -9.96
CA LEU A 613 -11.15 -4.60 -8.82
C LEU A 613 -12.52 -5.28 -8.82
N ILE A 614 -12.52 -6.60 -8.84
CA ILE A 614 -13.73 -7.41 -9.09
C ILE A 614 -13.89 -8.41 -7.95
N TYR A 615 -15.03 -8.34 -7.25
CA TYR A 615 -15.40 -9.31 -6.24
C TYR A 615 -15.60 -10.69 -6.88
N THR A 616 -15.02 -11.73 -6.29
CA THR A 616 -15.05 -13.09 -6.85
C THR A 616 -16.29 -13.89 -6.49
N GLY A 617 -17.13 -13.36 -5.59
CA GLY A 617 -18.24 -14.09 -4.97
C GLY A 617 -17.84 -14.86 -3.71
N LYS A 618 -16.54 -14.90 -3.35
CA LYS A 618 -16.07 -15.54 -2.11
C LYS A 618 -16.02 -14.51 -0.99
N GLU A 619 -16.90 -14.62 0.02
CA GLU A 619 -16.89 -13.73 1.19
C GLU A 619 -15.56 -13.85 1.98
N PRO A 620 -14.85 -12.75 2.25
CA PRO A 620 -13.67 -12.76 3.11
C PRO A 620 -14.06 -12.86 4.58
N PHE A 621 -13.26 -13.59 5.39
CA PHE A 621 -13.35 -13.52 6.84
C PHE A 621 -12.62 -12.26 7.35
N GLU A 622 -13.40 -11.26 7.78
CA GLU A 622 -12.91 -9.94 8.16
C GLU A 622 -13.74 -9.30 9.29
N VAL A 623 -13.17 -8.26 9.90
CA VAL A 623 -13.97 -7.30 10.69
C VAL A 623 -14.80 -6.46 9.72
N HIS A 624 -16.10 -6.67 9.69
CA HIS A 624 -17.01 -5.85 8.92
C HIS A 624 -16.97 -4.40 9.41
N HIS A 625 -17.19 -4.15 10.70
CA HIS A 625 -17.13 -2.81 11.27
C HIS A 625 -16.87 -2.85 12.78
N ILE A 626 -16.54 -1.68 13.33
CA ILE A 626 -16.31 -1.49 14.76
C ILE A 626 -17.27 -0.41 15.25
N THR A 627 -18.00 -0.71 16.31
CA THR A 627 -18.90 0.24 16.97
C THR A 627 -18.38 0.53 18.37
N LEU A 628 -18.34 1.80 18.77
CA LEU A 628 -18.01 2.19 20.13
C LEU A 628 -19.13 1.77 21.08
N THR A 629 -18.78 1.20 22.23
CA THR A 629 -19.69 0.96 23.36
C THR A 629 -19.28 1.84 24.55
N PRO A 630 -20.11 2.00 25.59
CA PRO A 630 -19.71 2.77 26.77
C PRO A 630 -18.51 2.15 27.52
N GLN A 631 -18.20 0.87 27.29
CA GLN A 631 -17.13 0.14 27.96
C GLN A 631 -15.94 -0.24 27.06
N GLY A 632 -15.99 0.03 25.75
CA GLY A 632 -15.01 -0.49 24.80
C GLY A 632 -15.53 -0.47 23.37
N PHE A 633 -15.36 -1.59 22.66
CA PHE A 633 -15.72 -1.72 21.27
C PHE A 633 -16.48 -3.02 21.00
N ASP A 634 -17.48 -2.96 20.13
CA ASP A 634 -18.05 -4.13 19.48
C ASP A 634 -17.41 -4.28 18.10
N LEU A 635 -16.73 -5.41 17.88
CA LEU A 635 -16.17 -5.79 16.59
C LEU A 635 -17.15 -6.76 15.92
N VAL A 636 -17.73 -6.35 14.80
CA VAL A 636 -18.64 -7.18 14.01
C VAL A 636 -17.88 -7.80 12.85
N PHE A 637 -18.00 -9.11 12.68
CA PHE A 637 -17.29 -9.91 11.69
C PHE A 637 -18.23 -10.33 10.55
N THR A 638 -17.66 -10.51 9.36
CA THR A 638 -18.39 -11.01 8.18
C THR A 638 -18.84 -12.46 8.36
N GLN A 639 -18.10 -13.26 9.13
CA GLN A 639 -18.38 -14.67 9.40
C GLN A 639 -18.33 -14.98 10.91
N PRO A 640 -19.01 -16.04 11.37
CA PRO A 640 -18.97 -16.47 12.78
C PRO A 640 -17.56 -16.85 13.26
N LEU A 641 -17.18 -16.37 14.45
CA LEU A 641 -15.94 -16.70 15.13
C LEU A 641 -15.94 -18.12 15.71
N ASP A 642 -14.76 -18.72 15.80
CA ASP A 642 -14.51 -19.90 16.64
C ASP A 642 -14.34 -19.45 18.11
N PRO A 643 -15.21 -19.89 19.04
CA PRO A 643 -15.06 -19.58 20.47
C PRO A 643 -13.72 -20.00 21.08
N ALA A 644 -13.06 -21.02 20.55
CA ALA A 644 -11.74 -21.44 21.03
C ALA A 644 -10.64 -20.40 20.71
N SER A 645 -10.82 -19.61 19.64
CA SER A 645 -9.87 -18.57 19.24
C SER A 645 -9.83 -17.37 20.19
N ILE A 646 -10.87 -17.20 21.03
CA ILE A 646 -10.94 -16.13 22.04
C ILE A 646 -10.73 -16.63 23.48
N ALA A 647 -10.38 -17.92 23.65
CA ALA A 647 -10.26 -18.52 24.97
C ALA A 647 -9.12 -17.89 25.81
N PRO A 648 -9.30 -17.70 27.14
CA PRO A 648 -8.28 -17.07 27.99
C PRO A 648 -6.94 -17.84 28.10
N ALA A 649 -6.92 -19.13 27.78
CA ALA A 649 -5.76 -20.02 27.92
C ALA A 649 -4.78 -19.97 26.74
N GLN A 650 -4.88 -18.99 25.85
CA GLN A 650 -3.99 -18.82 24.71
C GLN A 650 -2.59 -18.33 25.17
N PRO A 651 -1.48 -18.82 24.58
CA PRO A 651 -0.11 -18.37 24.93
C PRO A 651 0.14 -16.88 24.70
N ARG A 652 -0.68 -16.24 23.86
CA ARG A 652 -0.71 -14.79 23.61
C ARG A 652 -2.17 -14.34 23.60
N PRO A 653 -2.45 -13.10 24.05
CA PRO A 653 -3.81 -12.58 23.96
C PRO A 653 -4.24 -12.55 22.49
N PRO A 654 -5.44 -13.07 22.16
CA PRO A 654 -5.91 -13.15 20.78
C PRO A 654 -6.19 -11.77 20.19
N ILE A 655 -6.37 -10.78 21.06
CA ILE A 655 -6.60 -9.38 20.75
C ILE A 655 -5.68 -8.52 21.61
N THR A 656 -5.05 -7.52 20.99
CA THR A 656 -4.42 -6.42 21.71
C THR A 656 -4.99 -5.10 21.24
N VAL A 657 -5.13 -4.18 22.19
CA VAL A 657 -5.54 -2.79 21.92
C VAL A 657 -4.42 -1.89 22.39
N SER A 658 -3.95 -1.04 21.50
CA SER A 658 -3.07 0.07 21.84
C SER A 658 -3.69 1.37 21.35
N SER A 659 -3.26 2.50 21.88
CA SER A 659 -3.71 3.80 21.39
C SER A 659 -2.58 4.80 21.31
N PHE A 660 -2.71 5.78 20.43
CA PHE A 660 -1.79 6.90 20.29
C PHE A 660 -2.55 8.18 19.93
N THR A 661 -1.85 9.30 19.96
CA THR A 661 -2.36 10.61 19.52
C THR A 661 -1.30 11.31 18.68
N TYR A 662 -1.63 12.51 18.21
CA TYR A 662 -0.72 13.41 17.51
C TYR A 662 -0.60 14.76 18.22
N ILE A 663 0.33 15.57 17.73
CA ILE A 663 0.45 17.00 18.06
C ILE A 663 -0.12 17.80 16.88
N TYR A 664 -0.98 18.76 17.18
CA TYR A 664 -1.39 19.80 16.26
C TYR A 664 -0.34 20.90 16.22
N HIS A 665 0.42 20.98 15.13
CA HIS A 665 1.52 21.94 15.00
C HIS A 665 1.80 22.33 13.54
N SER A 666 2.57 23.39 13.35
CA SER A 666 3.03 23.88 12.04
C SER A 666 4.01 22.96 11.31
N ASN A 667 4.72 22.07 12.01
CA ASN A 667 5.72 21.20 11.37
C ASN A 667 5.06 20.20 10.42
N TYR A 668 5.83 19.76 9.42
CA TYR A 668 5.38 18.80 8.43
C TYR A 668 5.19 17.41 9.04
N GLY A 669 3.92 16.99 9.16
CA GLY A 669 3.56 15.68 9.68
C GLY A 669 3.92 15.49 11.15
N CYS A 670 3.34 14.47 11.78
CA CYS A 670 3.60 14.12 13.16
C CYS A 670 3.72 12.60 13.27
N PRO A 671 4.79 12.07 13.87
CA PRO A 671 4.79 10.66 14.23
C PRO A 671 3.67 10.38 15.24
N GLU A 672 3.29 9.11 15.35
CA GLU A 672 2.46 8.66 16.47
C GLU A 672 3.18 8.96 17.78
N ILE A 673 2.49 9.58 18.75
CA ILE A 673 3.05 9.90 20.05
C ILE A 673 2.18 9.34 21.18
N ASP A 674 2.79 9.24 22.36
CA ASP A 674 2.10 8.82 23.59
C ASP A 674 1.38 7.47 23.39
N THR A 675 2.07 6.52 22.77
CA THR A 675 1.56 5.16 22.57
C THR A 675 1.34 4.47 23.92
N ARG A 676 0.15 3.90 24.11
CA ARG A 676 -0.27 3.20 25.32
C ARG A 676 -0.72 1.80 24.95
N ALA A 677 -0.29 0.80 25.71
CA ALA A 677 -0.97 -0.48 25.74
C ALA A 677 -2.24 -0.31 26.58
N GLU A 678 -3.41 -0.50 25.96
CA GLU A 678 -4.68 -0.35 26.65
C GLU A 678 -5.06 -1.65 27.36
N LYS A 679 -5.73 -1.52 28.51
CA LYS A 679 -6.14 -2.69 29.29
C LYS A 679 -7.44 -3.24 28.74
N VAL A 680 -7.35 -4.42 28.15
CA VAL A 680 -8.49 -5.18 27.59
C VAL A 680 -9.12 -6.03 28.69
N GLY A 681 -10.45 -5.93 28.84
CA GLY A 681 -11.24 -6.72 29.78
C GLY A 681 -11.61 -8.11 29.24
N ALA A 682 -12.53 -8.79 29.93
CA ALA A 682 -13.02 -10.09 29.49
C ALA A 682 -13.81 -9.95 28.17
N LEU A 683 -13.41 -10.71 27.16
CA LEU A 683 -14.06 -10.73 25.86
C LEU A 683 -15.43 -11.40 25.95
N VAL A 684 -16.44 -10.85 25.28
CA VAL A 684 -17.80 -11.43 25.24
C VAL A 684 -18.20 -11.67 23.79
N LEU A 685 -18.49 -12.93 23.47
CA LEU A 685 -18.94 -13.34 22.14
C LEU A 685 -20.46 -13.41 22.12
N SER A 686 -21.06 -12.74 21.15
CA SER A 686 -22.50 -12.83 20.85
C SER A 686 -22.95 -14.26 20.52
N PRO A 687 -24.24 -14.61 20.70
CA PRO A 687 -24.74 -15.96 20.43
C PRO A 687 -24.55 -16.45 18.99
N ASP A 688 -24.65 -15.55 18.00
CA ASP A 688 -24.41 -15.86 16.58
C ASP A 688 -22.91 -15.89 16.21
N ARG A 689 -22.06 -15.55 17.19
CA ARG A 689 -20.60 -15.49 17.11
C ARG A 689 -20.08 -14.48 16.11
N ARG A 690 -20.88 -13.51 15.68
CA ARG A 690 -20.47 -12.49 14.70
C ARG A 690 -20.08 -11.18 15.34
N THR A 691 -20.46 -10.93 16.59
CA THR A 691 -20.02 -9.77 17.35
C THR A 691 -19.16 -10.18 18.53
N LEU A 692 -17.98 -9.58 18.63
CA LEU A 692 -17.09 -9.70 19.79
C LEU A 692 -17.02 -8.36 20.51
N THR A 693 -17.52 -8.31 21.73
CA THR A 693 -17.35 -7.17 22.62
C THR A 693 -15.97 -7.23 23.27
N VAL A 694 -15.23 -6.14 23.12
CA VAL A 694 -13.87 -5.93 23.61
C VAL A 694 -13.91 -4.76 24.59
N PRO A 695 -14.08 -5.01 25.91
CA PRO A 695 -14.00 -3.95 26.91
C PRO A 695 -12.60 -3.35 26.97
N VAL A 696 -12.50 -2.03 27.03
CA VAL A 696 -11.24 -1.28 27.10
C VAL A 696 -11.37 -0.21 28.19
N GLU A 697 -10.52 -0.31 29.21
CA GLU A 697 -10.52 0.67 30.31
C GLU A 697 -9.96 2.02 29.86
N GLY A 698 -10.54 3.13 30.34
CA GLY A 698 -9.94 4.46 30.20
C GLY A 698 -10.00 5.06 28.79
N LEU A 699 -11.03 4.73 28.00
CA LEU A 699 -11.24 5.33 26.67
C LEU A 699 -11.16 6.86 26.71
N ARG A 700 -10.49 7.43 25.71
CA ARG A 700 -10.13 8.85 25.70
C ARG A 700 -10.26 9.45 24.30
N LYS A 701 -10.98 10.57 24.25
CA LYS A 701 -11.18 11.39 23.05
C LYS A 701 -9.86 11.89 22.46
N GLY A 702 -9.86 12.06 21.14
CA GLY A 702 -8.74 12.60 20.36
C GLY A 702 -7.61 11.61 20.13
N ARG A 703 -7.89 10.30 20.28
CA ARG A 703 -6.91 9.22 20.12
C ARG A 703 -7.34 8.27 19.00
N VAL A 704 -6.35 7.58 18.46
CA VAL A 704 -6.54 6.45 17.55
C VAL A 704 -6.26 5.18 18.33
N TYR A 705 -7.18 4.23 18.29
CA TYR A 705 -7.06 2.90 18.87
C TYR A 705 -6.67 1.92 17.78
N GLU A 706 -5.46 1.39 17.87
CA GLU A 706 -5.00 0.26 17.07
C GLU A 706 -5.49 -1.03 17.73
N ILE A 707 -6.24 -1.81 16.97
CA ILE A 707 -6.79 -3.10 17.40
C ILE A 707 -6.16 -4.19 16.53
N ARG A 708 -5.42 -5.10 17.16
CA ARG A 708 -4.73 -6.23 16.52
C ARG A 708 -5.41 -7.54 16.88
N LEU A 709 -5.64 -8.39 15.89
CA LEU A 709 -6.53 -9.56 15.98
C LEU A 709 -5.85 -10.86 15.49
N GLU A 710 -4.53 -10.99 15.66
CA GLU A 710 -3.73 -12.09 15.09
C GLU A 710 -4.18 -13.50 15.52
N GLY A 711 -4.78 -13.62 16.71
CA GLY A 711 -5.26 -14.90 17.26
C GLY A 711 -6.66 -15.30 16.79
N ILE A 712 -7.42 -14.40 16.16
CA ILE A 712 -8.83 -14.62 15.83
C ILE A 712 -8.97 -15.57 14.63
N ARG A 713 -9.92 -16.50 14.74
CA ARG A 713 -10.27 -17.50 13.71
C ARG A 713 -11.78 -17.59 13.53
N ASN A 714 -12.24 -17.94 12.33
CA ASN A 714 -13.63 -18.32 12.09
C ASN A 714 -13.87 -19.79 12.47
N ALA A 715 -15.12 -20.23 12.42
CA ALA A 715 -15.52 -21.61 12.72
C ALA A 715 -14.83 -22.68 11.85
N GLN A 716 -14.26 -22.31 10.70
CA GLN A 716 -13.52 -23.17 9.78
C GLN A 716 -12.01 -23.19 10.07
N GLY A 717 -11.54 -22.44 11.07
CA GLY A 717 -10.13 -22.33 11.43
C GLY A 717 -9.34 -21.36 10.57
N GLU A 718 -10.00 -20.56 9.72
CA GLU A 718 -9.35 -19.56 8.89
C GLU A 718 -9.01 -18.32 9.71
N ALA A 719 -7.82 -17.76 9.46
CA ALA A 719 -7.42 -16.48 10.05
C ALA A 719 -8.10 -15.30 9.36
N LEU A 720 -8.23 -14.16 10.05
CA LEU A 720 -8.65 -12.92 9.42
C LEU A 720 -7.80 -12.61 8.18
N LEU A 721 -8.45 -12.05 7.17
CA LEU A 721 -7.73 -11.57 5.98
C LEU A 721 -6.83 -10.38 6.35
N HIS A 722 -7.38 -9.42 7.11
CA HIS A 722 -6.66 -8.28 7.67
C HIS A 722 -6.82 -8.25 9.20
N PRO A 723 -5.78 -8.58 9.98
CA PRO A 723 -5.85 -8.67 11.44
C PRO A 723 -5.57 -7.33 12.14
N GLU A 724 -5.80 -6.20 11.47
CA GLU A 724 -5.55 -4.85 12.01
C GLU A 724 -6.66 -3.86 11.66
N ALA A 725 -6.98 -2.98 12.61
CA ALA A 725 -7.93 -1.89 12.45
C ALA A 725 -7.49 -0.67 13.25
N TYR A 726 -7.86 0.52 12.77
CA TYR A 726 -7.52 1.79 13.42
C TYR A 726 -8.78 2.62 13.64
N TYR A 727 -9.24 2.65 14.89
CA TYR A 727 -10.45 3.38 15.29
C TYR A 727 -10.10 4.79 15.78
N THR A 728 -10.65 5.82 15.14
CA THR A 728 -10.56 7.21 15.57
C THR A 728 -11.67 7.51 16.56
N LEU A 729 -11.32 7.96 17.78
CA LEU A 729 -12.30 8.25 18.84
C LEU A 729 -12.39 9.76 19.10
N ASN A 730 -13.51 10.37 18.72
CA ASN A 730 -13.77 11.80 18.91
C ASN A 730 -14.72 12.05 20.09
N GLU A 731 -15.77 11.24 20.18
CA GLU A 731 -16.81 11.29 21.19
C GLU A 731 -16.94 9.94 21.91
N LEU A 732 -17.40 10.01 23.17
CA LEU A 732 -17.68 8.83 24.00
C LEU A 732 -19.19 8.56 23.99
N ARG A 733 -19.58 7.29 23.93
CA ARG A 733 -20.95 6.89 24.27
C ARG A 733 -21.11 6.90 25.78
N ARG A 734 -22.19 7.50 26.27
CA ARG A 734 -22.54 7.55 27.69
C ARG A 734 -23.56 6.49 28.03
#